data_AF-A0A847XF80-F1
#
_entry.id   AF-A0A847XF80-F1
#
_cell.length_a   1.000
_cell.length_b   1.000
_cell.length_c   1.000
_cell.angle_alpha   90.00
_cell.angle_beta   90.00
_cell.angle_gamma   90.00
#
_symmetry.space_group_name_H-M   'P 1'
#
loop_
_entity.id
_entity.type
_entity.pdbx_description
1 polymer ?
#
loop_
_entity_poly.entity_id
_entity_poly.type
_entity_poly.pdbx_seq_one_letter_code
_entity_poly.pdbx_strand_id
1 'polypeptide(L)'
;MNKYKKFVHISKDFVPAIKVEHHLYDIEKLMSYIPTEKSIDIIRNFCINENGSNVIIGSYGSGKSHLTTLLANIMSGQYKSDEYKKLSNRIRNIDEETADLFDKRIKKRNKRFVIIPPYNSENFEQAILLGISKALKREGYEDVVIESSFSKVIKEIENWEKNFPQTLDEFNHIIEYEYFTKKEKFIKEIESFNDEYYQIFLEIYPKVTSGAQFFHYDNQNIVEILKQINIEMIKNGYIGLDIIFDEFGSFLENNIDRVNITLVQEIAELANDNKNRISFYIVTHKDLTQYGSRISDEIVTEWRKVEGRFRRFTLYQSSSDIYEIISNVLIKEETFNSFYIDHKDKFTNMYENILALPTFKELSEEEILKYIVKGCFPLSPLAAFSLHKLTDKVAQSNRTLFTFLISDDENSLGYFIINQKENFWVSGDLIYDYFEQSIWGENKNSSIYKVWKETSDAINKADSIEINIKLIKVIGLIYIIDDFDRLKPNLEYISLLLPQYTNKEIELALDELLKKKIILYRKTYDSYKFYEGSDLDVQDYMSNIIEDNKGNICIVDILNQYFLPLPIISRRHNDKYYVNRYLESRFVKMENLEPKKVYKELEDKFKDGLVYYVVPNNEKEIKNIIKTRNNFNEIPNLIILLPRKKITIEEIAMKYWAIINMLEDEELLNSQQFLKNELLLYEEELSRQIYLILSRYFNNEFKNVYVINKGEVLSEVNNRYILQKKASDIMDEYFKNTAIINNEMVNKNRLTPTMKSVARKVINKLWDSIANNKEFKFRKFSAEDTLVRTV
;
A
#
# COMPACT_ATOMS: atom_id res chain seq x y z
N MET A 1 44.94 -2.69 -5.56
CA MET A 1 44.74 -1.90 -4.33
C MET A 1 43.27 -1.47 -4.33
N ASN A 2 42.46 -1.89 -3.36
CA ASN A 2 40.99 -1.66 -3.38
C ASN A 2 40.66 -0.19 -3.60
N LYS A 3 39.82 0.09 -4.62
CA LYS A 3 39.40 1.47 -4.95
C LYS A 3 38.58 2.05 -3.80
N TYR A 4 37.60 1.29 -3.28
CA TYR A 4 36.65 1.75 -2.26
C TYR A 4 37.22 1.94 -0.86
N LYS A 5 38.05 1.01 -0.35
CA LYS A 5 38.63 1.08 1.01
C LYS A 5 39.38 2.37 1.33
N LYS A 6 39.80 3.13 0.31
CA LYS A 6 40.52 4.40 0.49
C LYS A 6 39.61 5.56 0.88
N PHE A 7 38.31 5.46 0.64
CA PHE A 7 37.39 6.59 0.79
C PHE A 7 35.99 6.23 1.32
N VAL A 8 35.59 4.95 1.33
CA VAL A 8 34.41 4.47 2.05
C VAL A 8 34.79 3.28 2.92
N HIS A 9 34.33 3.29 4.17
CA HIS A 9 34.36 2.13 5.04
C HIS A 9 33.02 1.99 5.78
N ILE A 10 32.73 0.79 6.25
CA ILE A 10 31.54 0.52 7.05
C ILE A 10 31.86 0.81 8.52
N SER A 11 30.99 1.55 9.19
CA SER A 11 31.12 1.83 10.62
C SER A 11 31.17 0.55 11.43
N LYS A 12 32.30 0.28 12.11
CA LYS A 12 32.42 -0.83 13.07
C LYS A 12 31.71 -0.55 14.41
N ASP A 13 31.35 0.71 14.65
CA ASP A 13 30.72 1.18 15.89
C ASP A 13 29.18 1.07 15.84
N PHE A 14 28.62 0.66 14.71
CA PHE A 14 27.19 0.36 14.62
C PHE A 14 26.91 -1.02 15.21
N VAL A 15 26.55 -1.05 16.50
CA VAL A 15 26.28 -2.28 17.24
C VAL A 15 24.84 -2.74 16.97
N PRO A 16 24.61 -3.94 16.41
CA PRO A 16 23.30 -4.38 15.93
C PRO A 16 22.24 -4.63 17.04
N ALA A 17 22.60 -4.53 18.32
CA ALA A 17 21.66 -4.63 19.43
C ALA A 17 22.16 -3.92 20.69
N ILE A 18 21.43 -2.90 21.14
CA ILE A 18 21.65 -2.26 22.45
C ILE A 18 20.60 -2.81 23.41
N LYS A 19 21.04 -3.53 24.44
CA LYS A 19 20.24 -3.86 25.62
C LYS A 19 20.43 -2.81 26.71
N VAL A 20 19.33 -2.27 27.24
CA VAL A 20 19.33 -1.19 28.25
C VAL A 20 20.16 -1.58 29.47
N GLU A 21 19.92 -2.76 30.06
CA GLU A 21 20.60 -3.22 31.27
C GLU A 21 22.12 -3.37 31.09
N HIS A 22 22.58 -3.87 29.93
CA HIS A 22 23.99 -4.17 29.69
C HIS A 22 24.81 -2.96 29.25
N HIS A 23 24.17 -1.97 28.60
CA HIS A 23 24.85 -0.84 27.98
C HIS A 23 24.57 0.49 28.65
N LEU A 24 23.87 0.49 29.79
CA LEU A 24 23.51 1.67 30.56
C LEU A 24 24.69 2.62 30.82
N TYR A 25 25.90 2.09 31.02
CA TYR A 25 27.11 2.86 31.34
C TYR A 25 28.16 2.86 30.22
N ASP A 26 27.82 2.38 29.02
CA ASP A 26 28.70 2.34 27.85
C ASP A 26 28.62 3.67 27.08
N ILE A 27 29.33 4.69 27.55
CA ILE A 27 29.26 6.06 26.99
C ILE A 27 29.64 6.09 25.50
N GLU A 28 30.61 5.29 25.06
CA GLU A 28 31.00 5.26 23.65
C GLU A 28 29.84 4.80 22.76
N LYS A 29 29.15 3.72 23.14
CA LYS A 29 27.95 3.27 22.43
C LYS A 29 26.79 4.26 22.56
N LEU A 30 26.61 4.92 23.70
CA LEU A 30 25.53 5.90 23.84
C LEU A 30 25.73 7.13 22.95
N MET A 31 26.97 7.58 22.77
CA MET A 31 27.30 8.75 21.96
C MET A 31 27.21 8.49 20.44
N SER A 32 27.08 7.23 20.01
CA SER A 32 26.77 6.92 18.61
C SER A 32 25.29 7.12 18.27
N TYR A 33 24.42 7.49 19.23
CA TYR A 33 23.02 7.79 18.96
C TYR A 33 22.87 8.94 17.96
N ILE A 34 22.04 8.71 16.95
CA ILE A 34 21.70 9.69 15.92
C ILE A 34 20.26 10.13 16.17
N PRO A 35 20.02 11.36 16.65
CA PRO A 35 18.67 11.86 16.85
C PRO A 35 17.98 12.06 15.49
N THR A 36 16.72 11.67 15.42
CA THR A 36 15.79 11.96 14.31
C THR A 36 14.74 12.97 14.76
N GLU A 37 14.05 13.63 13.83
CA GLU A 37 12.96 14.58 14.14
C GLU A 37 11.92 14.01 15.12
N LYS A 38 11.56 12.73 15.00
CA LYS A 38 10.59 12.08 15.90
C LYS A 38 11.19 11.72 17.26
N SER A 39 12.48 11.41 17.33
CA SER A 39 13.15 11.22 18.61
C SER A 39 13.24 12.53 19.42
N ILE A 40 13.27 13.68 18.75
CA ILE A 40 13.29 14.99 19.40
C ILE A 40 12.07 15.18 20.29
N ASP A 41 10.87 14.76 19.87
CA ASP A 41 9.66 14.87 20.69
C ASP A 41 9.78 14.07 22.00
N ILE A 42 10.42 12.90 21.96
CA ILE A 42 10.67 12.06 23.14
C ILE A 42 11.70 12.71 24.05
N ILE A 43 12.81 13.21 23.48
CA ILE A 43 13.87 13.89 24.22
C ILE A 43 13.32 15.18 24.86
N ARG A 44 12.53 15.96 24.13
CA ARG A 44 11.86 17.16 24.62
C ARG A 44 10.94 16.83 25.79
N ASN A 45 10.08 15.83 25.64
CA ASN A 45 9.21 15.36 26.73
C ASN A 45 10.01 14.92 27.96
N PHE A 46 11.08 14.14 27.77
CA PHE A 46 11.97 13.73 28.86
C PHE A 46 12.64 14.91 29.59
N CYS A 47 12.98 15.97 28.85
CA CYS A 47 13.59 17.16 29.46
C CYS A 47 12.58 18.02 30.21
N ILE A 48 11.32 18.08 29.76
CA ILE A 48 10.24 18.87 30.36
C ILE A 48 9.60 18.13 31.54
N ASN A 49 9.33 16.83 31.37
CA ASN A 49 8.59 16.00 32.31
C ASN A 49 9.52 14.97 32.96
N GLU A 50 9.82 15.16 34.25
CA GLU A 50 10.64 14.21 35.01
C GLU A 50 9.84 13.02 35.56
N ASN A 51 8.50 13.07 35.45
CA ASN A 51 7.56 12.06 35.95
C ASN A 51 6.46 11.75 34.92
N GLY A 52 5.70 10.70 35.19
CA GLY A 52 4.57 10.25 34.38
C GLY A 52 4.83 8.94 33.66
N SER A 53 3.76 8.38 33.09
CA SER A 53 3.84 7.17 32.28
C SER A 53 3.95 7.50 30.78
N ASN A 54 4.83 6.80 30.08
CA ASN A 54 5.14 7.02 28.67
C ASN A 54 5.21 5.68 27.94
N VAL A 55 4.68 5.63 26.72
CA VAL A 55 4.82 4.47 25.82
C VAL A 55 5.58 4.88 24.57
N ILE A 56 6.66 4.14 24.27
CA ILE A 56 7.50 4.35 23.09
C ILE A 56 7.28 3.18 22.14
N ILE A 57 6.70 3.46 20.98
CA ILE A 57 6.38 2.47 19.95
C ILE A 57 7.35 2.67 18.78
N GLY A 58 8.04 1.61 18.35
CA GLY A 58 8.89 1.68 17.16
C GLY A 58 9.35 0.32 16.65
N SER A 59 9.51 0.18 15.34
CA SER A 59 10.03 -1.04 14.72
C SER A 59 11.47 -1.37 15.16
N TYR A 60 11.97 -2.58 14.88
CA TYR A 60 13.37 -2.91 15.06
C TYR A 60 14.23 -1.92 14.26
N GLY A 61 15.36 -1.47 14.80
CA GLY A 61 16.21 -0.49 14.09
C GLY A 61 15.70 0.95 14.10
N SER A 62 14.54 1.26 14.70
CA SER A 62 14.08 2.64 14.94
C SER A 62 14.91 3.43 15.97
N GLY A 63 15.97 2.84 16.50
CA GLY A 63 16.77 3.42 17.58
C GLY A 63 16.09 3.43 18.95
N LYS A 64 14.93 2.80 19.13
CA LYS A 64 14.17 2.81 20.40
C LYS A 64 14.97 2.34 21.62
N SER A 65 15.67 1.21 21.54
CA SER A 65 16.46 0.69 22.67
C SER A 65 17.72 1.53 22.89
N HIS A 66 18.29 2.14 21.84
CA HIS A 66 19.39 3.10 21.96
C HIS A 66 18.94 4.35 22.69
N LEU A 67 17.83 4.96 22.26
CA LEU A 67 17.22 6.12 22.90
C LEU A 67 16.85 5.79 24.36
N THR A 68 16.24 4.65 24.60
CA THR A 68 15.85 4.21 25.94
C THR A 68 17.06 4.03 26.86
N THR A 69 18.15 3.45 26.37
CA THR A 69 19.43 3.33 27.11
C THR A 69 20.06 4.69 27.37
N LEU A 70 20.00 5.61 26.39
CA LEU A 70 20.46 6.99 26.55
C LEU A 70 19.69 7.70 27.66
N LEU A 71 18.35 7.63 27.65
CA LEU A 71 17.49 8.20 28.68
C LEU A 71 17.79 7.60 30.05
N ALA A 72 17.93 6.27 30.13
CA ALA A 72 18.28 5.55 31.34
C ALA A 72 19.62 6.01 31.93
N ASN A 73 20.65 6.22 31.07
CA ASN A 73 21.93 6.73 31.53
C ASN A 73 21.79 8.14 32.12
N ILE A 74 21.05 9.02 31.43
CA ILE A 74 20.83 10.40 31.89
C ILE A 74 20.06 10.42 33.22
N MET A 75 19.09 9.52 33.40
CA MET A 75 18.36 9.35 34.65
C MET A 75 19.25 8.84 35.79
N SER A 76 20.17 7.92 35.51
CA SER A 76 21.09 7.38 36.52
C SER A 76 22.04 8.45 37.10
N GLY A 77 22.23 9.57 36.38
CA GLY A 77 23.13 10.66 36.79
C GLY A 77 24.62 10.27 36.74
N GLN A 78 24.96 9.08 36.27
CA GLN A 78 26.32 8.56 36.20
C GLN A 78 26.99 8.90 34.85
N TYR A 79 27.16 10.19 34.58
CA TYR A 79 27.85 10.69 33.38
C TYR A 79 28.54 12.03 33.63
N LYS A 80 29.45 12.42 32.73
CA LYS A 80 30.01 13.78 32.69
C LYS A 80 29.29 14.60 31.64
N SER A 81 28.88 15.80 32.01
CA SER A 81 28.15 16.71 31.10
C SER A 81 28.91 17.02 29.80
N ASP A 82 30.25 16.96 29.81
CA ASP A 82 31.08 17.14 28.62
C ASP A 82 30.97 16.00 27.60
N GLU A 83 30.66 14.78 28.05
CA GLU A 83 30.50 13.60 27.18
C GLU A 83 29.33 13.81 26.21
N TYR A 84 28.28 14.52 26.66
CA TYR A 84 27.03 14.74 25.93
C TYR A 84 27.04 15.96 25.00
N LYS A 85 28.12 16.75 24.96
CA LYS A 85 28.22 17.95 24.12
C LYS A 85 28.04 17.64 22.63
N LYS A 86 28.62 16.54 22.15
CA LYS A 86 28.49 16.13 20.74
C LYS A 86 27.04 15.80 20.40
N LEU A 87 26.35 15.07 21.29
CA LEU A 87 24.94 14.74 21.09
C LEU A 87 24.05 16.00 21.17
N SER A 88 24.30 16.90 22.11
CA SER A 88 23.64 18.21 22.18
C SER A 88 23.76 19.00 20.88
N ASN A 89 24.94 19.04 20.27
CA ASN A 89 25.13 19.68 18.96
C ASN A 89 24.34 18.98 17.85
N ARG A 90 24.25 17.65 17.84
CA ARG A 90 23.40 16.92 16.89
C ARG A 90 21.92 17.25 17.08
N ILE A 91 21.45 17.35 18.32
CA ILE A 91 20.07 17.77 18.64
C ILE A 91 19.84 19.21 18.16
N ARG A 92 20.79 20.12 18.40
CA ARG A 92 20.70 21.53 18.00
C ARG A 92 20.58 21.73 16.49
N ASN A 93 21.19 20.85 15.70
CA ASN A 93 21.04 20.87 14.24
C ASN A 93 19.62 20.54 13.76
N ILE A 94 18.79 19.92 14.60
CA ILE A 94 17.41 19.54 14.29
C ILE A 94 16.43 20.51 14.98
N ASP A 95 16.60 20.76 16.28
CA ASP A 95 15.72 21.61 17.09
C ASP A 95 16.51 22.31 18.21
N GLU A 96 16.68 23.62 18.06
CA GLU A 96 17.48 24.44 18.98
C GLU A 96 16.86 24.51 20.39
N GLU A 97 15.53 24.61 20.49
CA GLU A 97 14.82 24.67 21.77
C GLU A 97 15.02 23.39 22.60
N THR A 98 14.91 22.22 21.96
CA THR A 98 15.14 20.93 22.64
C THR A 98 16.59 20.77 23.04
N ALA A 99 17.55 21.26 22.25
CA ALA A 99 18.97 21.23 22.64
C ALA A 99 19.23 22.05 23.92
N ASP A 100 18.60 23.22 24.05
CA ASP A 100 18.69 24.04 25.25
C ASP A 100 18.05 23.39 26.47
N LEU A 101 16.90 22.74 26.30
CA LEU A 101 16.26 21.93 27.35
C LEU A 101 17.13 20.74 27.76
N PHE A 102 17.74 20.07 26.78
CA PHE A 102 18.65 18.95 26.99
C PHE A 102 19.91 19.38 27.75
N ASP A 103 20.55 20.48 27.35
CA ASP A 103 21.72 21.03 28.04
C ASP A 103 21.40 21.42 29.49
N LYS A 104 20.21 21.99 29.74
CA LYS A 104 19.73 22.27 31.11
C LYS A 104 19.54 20.98 31.91
N ARG A 105 18.96 19.93 31.32
CA ARG A 105 18.73 18.63 31.96
C ARG A 105 20.04 17.94 32.33
N ILE A 106 21.00 17.90 31.41
CA ILE A 106 22.34 17.33 31.58
C ILE A 106 23.16 18.08 32.64
N LYS A 107 22.99 19.40 32.78
CA LYS A 107 23.64 20.20 33.82
C LYS A 107 23.08 19.96 35.21
N LYS A 108 21.76 19.73 35.34
CA LYS A 108 21.12 19.48 36.64
C LYS A 108 21.60 18.20 37.32
N ARG A 109 22.00 17.18 36.55
CA ARG A 109 22.45 15.86 37.05
C ARG A 109 21.53 15.28 38.11
N ASN A 110 20.25 15.31 37.81
CA ASN A 110 19.19 14.81 38.65
C ASN A 110 19.27 13.28 38.74
N LYS A 111 20.04 12.76 39.72
CA LYS A 111 20.24 11.32 39.96
C LYS A 111 18.94 10.66 40.42
N ARG A 112 18.46 9.68 39.64
CA ARG A 112 17.23 8.93 39.89
C ARG A 112 17.53 7.42 39.90
N PHE A 113 16.72 6.68 40.63
CA PHE A 113 16.90 5.24 40.80
C PHE A 113 16.24 4.50 39.64
N VAL A 114 17.05 3.93 38.74
CA VAL A 114 16.57 3.33 37.48
C VAL A 114 16.34 1.83 37.63
N ILE A 115 15.10 1.39 37.48
CA ILE A 115 14.67 0.00 37.49
C ILE A 115 14.47 -0.46 36.05
N ILE A 116 15.08 -1.59 35.69
CA ILE A 116 14.97 -2.21 34.35
C ILE A 116 14.41 -3.63 34.54
N PRO A 117 13.09 -3.81 34.43
CA PRO A 117 12.47 -5.13 34.51
C PRO A 117 12.93 -6.04 33.36
N PRO A 118 13.18 -7.34 33.61
CA PRO A 118 13.44 -8.31 32.55
C PRO A 118 12.15 -8.68 31.81
N TYR A 119 12.21 -8.76 30.47
CA TYR A 119 11.07 -9.12 29.63
C TYR A 119 10.78 -10.64 29.60
N ASN A 120 11.70 -11.47 30.10
CA ASN A 120 11.61 -12.93 30.11
C ASN A 120 11.10 -13.52 31.45
N SER A 121 10.40 -12.72 32.25
CA SER A 121 9.72 -13.15 33.48
C SER A 121 8.39 -13.85 33.18
N GLU A 122 7.92 -14.65 34.14
CA GLU A 122 6.67 -15.42 34.04
C GLU A 122 5.43 -14.55 34.17
N ASN A 123 5.50 -13.49 34.98
CA ASN A 123 4.42 -12.53 35.15
C ASN A 123 4.97 -11.12 35.41
N PHE A 124 4.07 -10.13 35.40
CA PHE A 124 4.45 -8.71 35.45
C PHE A 124 4.99 -8.30 36.82
N GLU A 125 4.42 -8.84 37.89
CA GLU A 125 4.86 -8.55 39.26
C GLU A 125 6.28 -9.05 39.51
N GLN A 126 6.56 -10.29 39.12
CA GLN A 126 7.89 -10.90 39.16
C GLN A 126 8.90 -10.05 38.39
N ALA A 127 8.54 -9.57 37.18
CA ALA A 127 9.41 -8.71 36.39
C ALA A 127 9.80 -7.43 37.15
N ILE A 128 8.84 -6.76 37.79
CA ILE A 128 9.12 -5.55 38.56
C ILE A 128 9.99 -5.85 39.79
N LEU A 129 9.69 -6.90 40.57
CA LEU A 129 10.46 -7.28 41.75
C LEU A 129 11.90 -7.67 41.40
N LEU A 130 12.10 -8.45 40.34
CA LEU A 130 13.44 -8.75 39.80
C LEU A 130 14.15 -7.48 39.33
N GLY A 131 13.44 -6.55 38.68
CA GLY A 131 13.98 -5.26 38.28
C GLY A 131 14.46 -4.43 39.48
N ILE A 132 13.69 -4.38 40.57
CA ILE A 132 14.07 -3.70 41.81
C ILE A 132 15.32 -4.34 42.41
N SER A 133 15.31 -5.67 42.57
CA SER A 133 16.43 -6.43 43.14
C SER A 133 17.73 -6.21 42.36
N LYS A 134 17.66 -6.30 41.02
CA LYS A 134 18.79 -6.01 40.13
C LYS A 134 19.27 -4.56 40.23
N ALA A 135 18.36 -3.60 40.34
CA ALA A 135 18.72 -2.19 40.48
C ALA A 135 19.39 -1.91 41.83
N LEU A 136 18.88 -2.47 42.93
CA LEU A 136 19.50 -2.36 44.26
C LEU A 136 20.92 -2.91 44.24
N LYS A 137 21.09 -4.11 43.68
CA LYS A 137 22.41 -4.73 43.47
C LYS A 137 23.35 -3.86 42.63
N ARG A 138 22.88 -3.37 41.49
CA ARG A 138 23.67 -2.54 40.56
C ARG A 138 24.17 -1.25 41.22
N GLU A 139 23.35 -0.65 42.09
CA GLU A 139 23.69 0.61 42.77
C GLU A 139 24.35 0.40 44.16
N GLY A 140 24.59 -0.84 44.58
CA GLY A 140 25.27 -1.18 45.84
C GLY A 140 24.40 -1.15 47.10
N TYR A 141 23.09 -1.32 46.96
CA TYR A 141 22.09 -1.36 48.05
C TYR A 141 21.53 -2.77 48.28
N GLU A 142 22.38 -3.81 48.19
CA GLU A 142 21.96 -5.21 48.38
C GLU A 142 21.34 -5.47 49.77
N ASP A 143 21.70 -4.67 50.78
CA ASP A 143 21.16 -4.76 52.15
C ASP A 143 19.71 -4.24 52.28
N VAL A 144 19.19 -3.53 51.28
CA VAL A 144 17.81 -3.03 51.30
C VAL A 144 16.86 -4.19 51.03
N VAL A 145 16.17 -4.64 52.07
CA VAL A 145 15.20 -5.73 51.98
C VAL A 145 13.95 -5.28 51.23
N ILE A 146 13.60 -5.98 50.16
CA ILE A 146 12.30 -5.84 49.51
C ILE A 146 11.28 -6.57 50.37
N GLU A 147 10.42 -5.82 51.07
CA GLU A 147 9.38 -6.38 51.95
C GLU A 147 8.27 -7.07 51.12
N SER A 148 8.50 -8.33 50.75
CA SER A 148 7.55 -9.17 50.00
C SER A 148 7.23 -10.47 50.74
N SER A 149 6.21 -11.20 50.27
CA SER A 149 5.83 -12.52 50.79
C SER A 149 7.00 -13.50 50.64
N PHE A 150 7.73 -13.42 49.54
CA PHE A 150 8.93 -14.20 49.28
C PHE A 150 10.02 -13.96 50.33
N SER A 151 10.29 -12.69 50.69
CA SER A 151 11.28 -12.36 51.73
C SER A 151 10.91 -12.95 53.11
N LYS A 152 9.61 -13.11 53.40
CA LYS A 152 9.12 -13.72 54.65
C LYS A 152 9.29 -15.24 54.63
N VAL A 153 9.06 -15.88 53.48
CA VAL A 153 9.34 -17.31 53.31
C VAL A 153 10.82 -17.60 53.60
N ILE A 154 11.73 -16.80 53.06
CA ILE A 154 13.18 -16.95 53.33
C ILE A 154 13.47 -16.80 54.82
N LYS A 155 12.97 -15.73 55.46
CA LYS A 155 13.13 -15.51 56.91
C LYS A 155 12.58 -16.64 57.76
N GLU A 156 11.47 -17.25 57.34
CA GLU A 156 10.85 -18.37 58.06
C GLU A 156 11.67 -19.66 57.93
N ILE A 157 12.19 -19.94 56.73
CA ILE A 157 13.12 -21.07 56.52
C ILE A 157 14.41 -20.86 57.32
N GLU A 158 14.96 -19.65 57.35
CA GLU A 158 16.11 -19.29 58.20
C GLU A 158 15.80 -19.41 59.70
N ASN A 159 14.57 -19.10 60.10
CA ASN A 159 14.11 -19.28 61.48
C ASN A 159 14.04 -20.77 61.84
N TRP A 160 13.56 -21.63 60.93
CA TRP A 160 13.57 -23.08 61.13
C TRP A 160 14.98 -23.64 61.23
N GLU A 161 15.92 -23.16 60.41
CA GLU A 161 17.34 -23.53 60.53
C GLU A 161 17.93 -23.26 61.91
N LYS A 162 17.59 -22.11 62.51
CA LYS A 162 18.16 -21.68 63.79
C LYS A 162 17.44 -22.27 65.00
N ASN A 163 16.12 -22.34 64.94
CA ASN A 163 15.27 -22.55 66.11
C ASN A 163 14.40 -23.82 66.04
N PHE A 164 14.13 -24.37 64.84
CA PHE A 164 13.25 -25.52 64.64
C PHE A 164 13.80 -26.55 63.63
N PRO A 165 14.94 -27.23 63.92
CA PRO A 165 15.60 -28.12 62.96
C PRO A 165 14.72 -29.29 62.48
N GLN A 166 13.84 -29.81 63.34
CA GLN A 166 12.93 -30.91 62.99
C GLN A 166 11.91 -30.48 61.91
N THR A 167 11.37 -29.27 62.02
CA THR A 167 10.48 -28.69 61.00
C THR A 167 11.20 -28.50 59.67
N LEU A 168 12.47 -28.10 59.72
CA LEU A 168 13.30 -27.97 58.51
C LEU A 168 13.57 -29.34 57.86
N ASP A 169 13.84 -30.38 58.64
CA ASP A 169 14.07 -31.73 58.12
C ASP A 169 12.80 -32.29 57.43
N GLU A 170 11.63 -32.08 58.04
CA GLU A 170 10.35 -32.44 57.44
C GLU A 170 10.07 -31.64 56.16
N PHE A 171 10.34 -30.33 56.16
CA PHE A 171 10.24 -29.48 54.96
C PHE A 171 11.15 -30.00 53.84
N ASN A 172 12.42 -30.27 54.14
CA ASN A 172 13.41 -30.80 53.18
C ASN A 172 12.96 -32.15 52.61
N HIS A 173 12.43 -33.04 53.46
CA HIS A 173 11.90 -34.32 53.03
C HIS A 173 10.72 -34.14 52.06
N ILE A 174 9.76 -33.26 52.39
CA ILE A 174 8.59 -33.04 51.53
C ILE A 174 9.00 -32.44 50.17
N ILE A 175 9.86 -31.41 50.14
CA ILE A 175 10.29 -30.81 48.86
C ILE A 175 11.11 -31.78 47.99
N GLU A 176 11.88 -32.68 48.60
CA GLU A 176 12.72 -33.65 47.87
C GLU A 176 11.90 -34.81 47.29
N TYR A 177 10.94 -35.35 48.06
CA TYR A 177 10.17 -36.52 47.65
C TYR A 177 8.86 -36.21 46.92
N GLU A 178 8.18 -35.10 47.23
CA GLU A 178 6.92 -34.71 46.58
C GLU A 178 7.15 -33.78 45.37
N TYR A 179 8.11 -32.86 45.46
CA TYR A 179 8.35 -31.81 44.44
C TYR A 179 9.70 -31.93 43.73
N PHE A 180 10.48 -32.97 44.02
CA PHE A 180 11.76 -33.30 43.36
C PHE A 180 12.76 -32.13 43.32
N THR A 181 12.81 -31.33 44.38
CA THR A 181 13.71 -30.17 44.49
C THR A 181 14.51 -30.21 45.79
N LYS A 182 15.61 -29.46 45.83
CA LYS A 182 16.46 -29.32 47.01
C LYS A 182 16.31 -27.93 47.60
N LYS A 183 16.56 -27.80 48.90
CA LYS A 183 16.47 -26.54 49.63
C LYS A 183 17.24 -25.40 48.96
N GLU A 184 18.47 -25.63 48.49
CA GLU A 184 19.26 -24.57 47.87
C GLU A 184 18.62 -24.07 46.56
N LYS A 185 18.00 -24.97 45.80
CA LYS A 185 17.24 -24.60 44.59
C LYS A 185 15.93 -23.90 44.98
N PHE A 186 15.21 -24.43 45.97
CA PHE A 186 13.96 -23.85 46.47
C PHE A 186 14.15 -22.40 46.92
N ILE A 187 15.17 -22.14 47.75
CA ILE A 187 15.50 -20.79 48.23
C ILE A 187 15.82 -19.87 47.04
N LYS A 188 16.60 -20.33 46.06
CA LYS A 188 16.92 -19.54 44.85
C LYS A 188 15.68 -19.18 44.03
N GLU A 189 14.71 -20.07 43.92
CA GLU A 189 13.45 -19.80 43.20
C GLU A 189 12.56 -18.84 43.99
N ILE A 190 12.54 -18.92 45.33
CA ILE A 190 11.87 -17.91 46.16
C ILE A 190 12.57 -16.53 46.04
N GLU A 191 13.90 -16.49 46.04
CA GLU A 191 14.71 -15.28 45.82
C GLU A 191 14.50 -14.67 44.42
N SER A 192 14.14 -15.49 43.42
CA SER A 192 13.79 -15.04 42.07
C SER A 192 12.30 -14.66 41.92
N PHE A 193 11.57 -14.60 43.04
CA PHE A 193 10.13 -14.29 43.12
C PHE A 193 9.27 -15.24 42.27
N ASN A 194 9.61 -16.54 42.24
CA ASN A 194 8.87 -17.57 41.52
C ASN A 194 7.57 -17.94 42.26
N ASP A 195 6.42 -17.63 41.64
CA ASP A 195 5.10 -17.84 42.25
C ASP A 195 4.76 -19.33 42.47
N GLU A 196 5.21 -20.22 41.57
CA GLU A 196 4.99 -21.66 41.72
C GLU A 196 5.62 -22.19 43.01
N TYR A 197 6.88 -21.81 43.28
CA TYR A 197 7.58 -22.20 44.50
C TYR A 197 6.97 -21.56 45.75
N TYR A 198 6.41 -20.36 45.62
CA TYR A 198 5.67 -19.72 46.71
C TYR A 198 4.38 -20.48 47.05
N GLN A 199 3.60 -20.90 46.05
CA GLN A 199 2.42 -21.74 46.26
C GLN A 199 2.77 -23.09 46.89
N ILE A 200 3.85 -23.73 46.42
CA ILE A 200 4.37 -24.96 47.03
C ILE A 200 4.70 -24.73 48.51
N PHE A 201 5.33 -23.61 48.87
CA PHE A 201 5.59 -23.29 50.27
C PHE A 201 4.30 -23.17 51.09
N LEU A 202 3.26 -22.51 50.57
CA LEU A 202 1.96 -22.38 51.24
C LEU A 202 1.27 -23.73 51.45
N GLU A 203 1.42 -24.68 50.52
CA GLU A 203 0.88 -26.05 50.65
C GLU A 203 1.64 -26.87 51.69
N ILE A 204 2.97 -26.70 51.77
CA ILE A 204 3.82 -27.46 52.69
C ILE A 204 3.76 -26.89 54.10
N TYR A 205 3.66 -25.58 54.25
CA TYR A 205 3.77 -24.90 55.54
C TYR A 205 2.84 -25.48 56.63
N PRO A 206 1.54 -25.73 56.39
CA PRO A 206 0.66 -26.37 57.38
C PRO A 206 1.07 -27.81 57.71
N LYS A 207 1.65 -28.56 56.76
CA LYS A 207 2.10 -29.94 56.98
C LYS A 207 3.23 -30.00 58.01
N VAL A 208 4.15 -29.04 57.98
CA VAL A 208 5.35 -29.01 58.85
C VAL A 208 5.17 -28.18 60.13
N THR A 209 4.07 -27.43 60.24
CA THR A 209 3.78 -26.56 61.39
C THR A 209 2.54 -26.97 62.19
N SER A 210 2.19 -28.27 62.18
CA SER A 210 1.02 -28.80 62.91
C SER A 210 -0.31 -28.12 62.54
N GLY A 211 -0.48 -27.78 61.27
CA GLY A 211 -1.70 -27.16 60.73
C GLY A 211 -1.76 -25.63 60.85
N ALA A 212 -0.68 -24.95 61.23
CA ALA A 212 -0.65 -23.49 61.20
C ALA A 212 -0.73 -22.97 59.76
N GLN A 213 -1.43 -21.86 59.56
CA GLN A 213 -1.48 -21.19 58.27
C GLN A 213 -0.37 -20.15 58.19
N PHE A 214 0.36 -20.13 57.07
CA PHE A 214 1.27 -19.03 56.78
C PHE A 214 0.43 -17.80 56.50
N PHE A 215 0.70 -16.69 57.21
CA PHE A 215 -0.08 -15.48 57.02
C PHE A 215 0.22 -14.90 55.63
N HIS A 216 -0.67 -15.17 54.68
CA HIS A 216 -0.64 -14.55 53.35
C HIS A 216 -1.00 -13.07 53.51
N TYR A 217 -0.08 -12.18 53.13
CA TYR A 217 -0.40 -10.77 53.06
C TYR A 217 -1.14 -10.52 51.74
N ASP A 218 -2.48 -10.60 51.76
CA ASP A 218 -3.34 -10.28 50.62
C ASP A 218 -3.18 -8.83 50.10
N ASN A 219 -2.46 -7.97 50.82
CA ASN A 219 -2.20 -6.58 50.43
C ASN A 219 -0.74 -6.36 49.98
N GLN A 220 -0.21 -7.20 49.10
CA GLN A 220 1.05 -6.88 48.40
C GLN A 220 0.77 -6.19 47.10
N ASN A 221 0.41 -4.92 47.21
CA ASN A 221 0.37 -4.08 46.03
C ASN A 221 1.82 -3.72 45.65
N ILE A 222 2.28 -4.16 44.49
CA ILE A 222 3.56 -3.74 43.89
C ILE A 222 3.77 -2.21 43.94
N VAL A 223 2.68 -1.45 43.90
CA VAL A 223 2.64 0.02 44.09
C VAL A 223 3.19 0.43 45.46
N GLU A 224 2.83 -0.27 46.54
CA GLU A 224 3.33 0.02 47.90
C GLU A 224 4.82 -0.27 48.01
N ILE A 225 5.28 -1.39 47.45
CA ILE A 225 6.70 -1.73 47.39
C ILE A 225 7.47 -0.64 46.64
N LEU A 226 6.99 -0.22 45.46
CA LEU A 226 7.60 0.85 44.68
C LEU A 226 7.64 2.18 45.45
N LYS A 227 6.58 2.52 46.22
CA LYS A 227 6.57 3.70 47.09
C LYS A 227 7.62 3.59 48.20
N GLN A 228 7.71 2.44 48.88
CA GLN A 228 8.68 2.21 49.95
C GLN A 228 10.12 2.31 49.44
N ILE A 229 10.42 1.61 48.32
CA ILE A 229 11.73 1.68 47.68
C ILE A 229 12.07 3.11 47.26
N ASN A 230 11.13 3.83 46.66
CA ASN A 230 11.36 5.22 46.27
C ASN A 230 11.64 6.13 47.48
N ILE A 231 10.90 5.97 48.59
CA ILE A 231 11.16 6.71 49.85
C ILE A 231 12.56 6.39 50.36
N GLU A 232 12.96 5.12 50.36
CA GLU A 232 14.28 4.70 50.83
C GLU A 232 15.40 5.24 49.94
N MET A 233 15.24 5.19 48.62
CA MET A 233 16.20 5.76 47.68
C MET A 233 16.28 7.28 47.80
N ILE A 234 15.17 7.97 48.08
CA ILE A 234 15.20 9.42 48.34
C ILE A 234 16.08 9.76 49.56
N LYS A 235 16.02 8.95 50.63
CA LYS A 235 16.93 9.12 51.79
C LYS A 235 18.40 8.93 51.41
N ASN A 236 18.66 8.06 50.44
CA ASN A 236 20.00 7.76 49.92
C ASN A 236 20.46 8.74 48.81
N GLY A 237 19.79 9.88 48.65
CA GLY A 237 20.23 10.98 47.77
C GLY A 237 19.72 10.91 46.33
N TYR A 238 18.80 9.98 46.02
CA TYR A 238 18.06 9.99 44.76
C TYR A 238 16.92 11.02 44.80
N ILE A 239 16.55 11.58 43.65
CA ILE A 239 15.44 12.54 43.61
C ILE A 239 14.09 11.92 43.19
N GLY A 240 14.09 10.63 42.85
CA GLY A 240 12.94 9.87 42.40
C GLY A 240 13.36 8.53 41.78
N LEU A 241 12.37 7.84 41.21
CA LEU A 241 12.50 6.48 40.69
C LEU A 241 11.98 6.40 39.25
N ASP A 242 12.69 5.68 38.38
CA ASP A 242 12.33 5.50 36.98
C ASP A 242 12.24 4.01 36.65
N ILE A 243 11.12 3.56 36.08
CA ILE A 243 10.93 2.19 35.62
C ILE A 243 10.99 2.20 34.09
N ILE A 244 11.90 1.43 33.52
CA ILE A 244 12.08 1.32 32.07
C ILE A 244 11.91 -0.15 31.66
N PHE A 245 10.71 -0.48 31.19
CA PHE A 245 10.37 -1.81 30.70
C PHE A 245 10.62 -1.87 29.18
N ASP A 246 11.84 -2.26 28.81
CA ASP A 246 12.19 -2.53 27.41
C ASP A 246 11.58 -3.85 26.93
N GLU A 247 11.29 -3.96 25.64
CA GLU A 247 10.68 -5.16 25.02
C GLU A 247 9.35 -5.62 25.66
N PHE A 248 8.56 -4.70 26.22
CA PHE A 248 7.28 -5.02 26.86
C PHE A 248 6.29 -5.73 25.91
N GLY A 249 6.35 -5.42 24.61
CA GLY A 249 5.55 -6.14 23.60
C GLY A 249 5.86 -7.63 23.56
N SER A 250 7.14 -8.02 23.65
CA SER A 250 7.55 -9.43 23.68
C SER A 250 7.23 -10.09 25.01
N PHE A 251 7.28 -9.35 26.12
CA PHE A 251 6.78 -9.83 27.41
C PHE A 251 5.28 -10.19 27.34
N LEU A 252 4.46 -9.33 26.72
CA LEU A 252 3.03 -9.59 26.54
C LEU A 252 2.75 -10.78 25.62
N GLU A 253 3.50 -10.94 24.52
CA GLU A 253 3.35 -12.07 23.61
C GLU A 253 3.59 -13.43 24.29
N ASN A 254 4.57 -13.51 25.19
CA ASN A 254 4.95 -14.75 25.85
C ASN A 254 4.10 -15.09 27.08
N ASN A 255 3.45 -14.09 27.70
CA ASN A 255 2.76 -14.25 28.99
C ASN A 255 1.28 -13.84 28.94
N ILE A 256 0.68 -13.93 27.75
CA ILE A 256 -0.65 -13.38 27.41
C ILE A 256 -1.75 -13.78 28.41
N ASP A 257 -1.79 -15.04 28.83
CA ASP A 257 -2.82 -15.58 29.74
C ASP A 257 -2.56 -15.24 31.22
N ARG A 258 -1.39 -14.67 31.54
CA ARG A 258 -0.90 -14.45 32.91
C ARG A 258 -0.60 -12.98 33.21
N VAL A 259 -0.71 -12.07 32.23
CA VAL A 259 -0.44 -10.64 32.46
C VAL A 259 -1.64 -9.96 33.11
N ASN A 260 -1.45 -9.48 34.34
CA ASN A 260 -2.42 -8.64 35.01
C ASN A 260 -2.29 -7.18 34.54
N ILE A 261 -3.08 -6.81 33.53
CA ILE A 261 -3.14 -5.43 32.98
C ILE A 261 -3.48 -4.40 34.07
N THR A 262 -4.23 -4.78 35.10
CA THR A 262 -4.58 -3.90 36.22
C THR A 262 -3.32 -3.38 36.93
N LEU A 263 -2.31 -4.22 37.14
CA LEU A 263 -1.05 -3.78 37.77
C LEU A 263 -0.30 -2.78 36.90
N VAL A 264 -0.33 -2.95 35.57
CA VAL A 264 0.26 -1.99 34.63
C VAL A 264 -0.44 -0.63 34.75
N GLN A 265 -1.77 -0.65 34.88
CA GLN A 265 -2.58 0.55 35.11
C GLN A 265 -2.21 1.23 36.43
N GLU A 266 -2.13 0.47 37.52
CA GLU A 266 -1.84 1.00 38.86
C GLU A 266 -0.45 1.64 38.95
N ILE A 267 0.58 1.04 38.33
CA ILE A 267 1.91 1.66 38.22
C ILE A 267 1.88 2.91 37.35
N ALA A 268 1.10 2.92 36.26
CA ALA A 268 0.94 4.12 35.43
C ALA A 268 0.27 5.27 36.19
N GLU A 269 -0.76 4.97 36.99
CA GLU A 269 -1.42 5.95 37.88
C GLU A 269 -0.46 6.46 38.96
N LEU A 270 0.34 5.57 39.56
CA LEU A 270 1.39 5.94 40.51
C LEU A 270 2.40 6.92 39.89
N ALA A 271 2.84 6.68 38.66
CA ALA A 271 3.79 7.53 37.93
C ALA A 271 3.19 8.89 37.54
N ASN A 272 1.89 8.93 37.22
CA ASN A 272 1.21 10.15 36.79
C ASN A 272 0.92 11.14 37.94
N ASP A 273 0.92 10.70 39.19
CA ASP A 273 0.94 11.61 40.34
C ASP A 273 2.37 12.11 40.60
N ASN A 274 2.61 13.37 40.22
CA ASN A 274 3.89 14.07 40.37
C ASN A 274 4.43 14.05 41.81
N LYS A 275 3.59 13.90 42.84
CA LYS A 275 4.05 13.81 44.25
C LYS A 275 4.92 12.58 44.49
N ASN A 276 4.69 11.50 43.74
CA ASN A 276 5.43 10.27 43.88
C ASN A 276 6.81 10.36 43.24
N ARG A 277 7.07 11.33 42.34
CA ARG A 277 8.35 11.47 41.63
C ARG A 277 8.77 10.19 40.89
N ILE A 278 7.80 9.49 40.29
CA ILE A 278 8.02 8.24 39.56
C ILE A 278 7.81 8.49 38.07
N SER A 279 8.65 7.88 37.23
CA SER A 279 8.37 7.75 35.81
C SER A 279 8.28 6.29 35.40
N PHE A 280 7.43 6.00 34.42
CA PHE A 280 7.25 4.64 33.91
C PHE A 280 7.27 4.65 32.39
N TYR A 281 8.24 3.95 31.79
CA TYR A 281 8.43 3.83 30.35
C TYR A 281 8.18 2.39 29.93
N ILE A 282 7.27 2.23 28.97
CA ILE A 282 7.01 0.96 28.29
C ILE A 282 7.48 1.10 26.84
N VAL A 283 8.28 0.15 26.36
CA VAL A 283 8.82 0.17 24.99
C VAL A 283 8.32 -1.03 24.20
N THR A 284 7.73 -0.80 23.02
CA THR A 284 7.12 -1.86 22.20
C THR A 284 7.56 -1.78 20.73
N HIS A 285 7.47 -2.92 20.02
CA HIS A 285 7.83 -3.03 18.61
C HIS A 285 6.73 -2.51 17.67
N LYS A 286 5.48 -2.81 18.01
CA LYS A 286 4.29 -2.32 17.33
C LYS A 286 3.34 -1.73 18.35
N ASP A 287 2.29 -1.09 17.87
CA ASP A 287 1.15 -0.77 18.71
C ASP A 287 0.58 -2.06 19.31
N LEU A 288 0.35 -2.08 20.62
CA LEU A 288 -0.12 -3.26 21.34
C LEU A 288 -1.48 -3.78 20.83
N THR A 289 -2.30 -2.91 20.22
CA THR A 289 -3.55 -3.29 19.55
C THR A 289 -3.35 -4.11 18.27
N GLN A 290 -2.16 -4.03 17.63
CA GLN A 290 -1.83 -4.76 16.40
C GLN A 290 -1.35 -6.20 16.63
N TYR A 291 -1.20 -6.62 17.88
CA TYR A 291 -0.83 -7.99 18.25
C TYR A 291 -2.05 -8.94 18.29
N GLY A 292 -3.25 -8.43 17.94
CA GLY A 292 -4.56 -9.10 18.03
C GLY A 292 -4.78 -10.37 17.20
N SER A 293 -3.78 -10.91 16.49
CA SER A 293 -3.86 -12.25 15.93
C SER A 293 -3.49 -13.36 16.93
N ARG A 294 -2.83 -13.00 18.05
CA ARG A 294 -2.42 -13.92 19.14
C ARG A 294 -2.98 -13.55 20.52
N ILE A 295 -3.49 -12.33 20.70
CA ILE A 295 -4.07 -11.81 21.95
C ILE A 295 -5.61 -11.94 21.91
N SER A 296 -6.26 -12.34 23.01
CA SER A 296 -7.72 -12.36 23.12
C SER A 296 -8.33 -10.95 23.06
N ASP A 297 -9.54 -10.83 22.51
CA ASP A 297 -10.24 -9.54 22.39
C ASP A 297 -10.46 -8.85 23.75
N GLU A 298 -10.55 -9.63 24.84
CA GLU A 298 -10.67 -9.14 26.21
C GLU A 298 -9.42 -8.37 26.67
N ILE A 299 -8.21 -8.93 26.47
CA ILE A 299 -6.94 -8.30 26.83
C ILE A 299 -6.70 -7.04 26.01
N VAL A 300 -7.04 -7.06 24.71
CA VAL A 300 -6.96 -5.85 23.85
C VAL A 300 -7.90 -4.76 24.37
N THR A 301 -9.09 -5.13 24.82
CA THR A 301 -10.07 -4.20 25.38
C THR A 301 -9.60 -3.61 26.71
N GLU A 302 -9.04 -4.42 27.60
CA GLU A 302 -8.44 -3.94 28.86
C GLU A 302 -7.22 -3.04 28.58
N TRP A 303 -6.35 -3.41 27.65
CA TRP A 303 -5.20 -2.57 27.26
C TRP A 303 -5.65 -1.20 26.73
N ARG A 304 -6.68 -1.14 25.88
CA ARG A 304 -7.23 0.13 25.37
C ARG A 304 -7.70 1.06 26.48
N LYS A 305 -8.22 0.52 27.59
CA LYS A 305 -8.61 1.33 28.77
C LYS A 305 -7.39 1.93 29.46
N VAL A 306 -6.29 1.18 29.51
CA VAL A 306 -5.04 1.58 30.17
C VAL A 306 -4.20 2.53 29.32
N GLU A 307 -4.15 2.32 28.01
CA GLU A 307 -3.31 3.08 27.07
C GLU A 307 -3.52 4.61 27.17
N GLY A 308 -4.77 5.06 27.38
CA GLY A 308 -5.09 6.48 27.53
C GLY A 308 -4.41 7.18 28.71
N ARG A 309 -3.80 6.42 29.65
CA ARG A 309 -3.03 6.95 30.77
C ARG A 309 -1.56 7.22 30.42
N PHE A 310 -1.07 6.73 29.28
CA PHE A 310 0.30 6.89 28.84
C PHE A 310 0.44 8.05 27.85
N ARG A 311 1.52 8.83 27.97
CA ARG A 311 1.96 9.71 26.89
C ARG A 311 2.55 8.86 25.78
N ARG A 312 1.95 8.94 24.60
CA ARG A 312 2.29 8.09 23.47
C ARG A 312 3.31 8.76 22.56
N PHE A 313 4.40 8.04 22.29
CA PHE A 313 5.44 8.41 21.34
C PHE A 313 5.59 7.30 20.30
N THR A 314 5.70 7.68 19.03
CA THR A 314 5.91 6.73 17.95
C THR A 314 7.13 7.14 17.15
N LEU A 315 8.13 6.25 17.17
CA LEU A 315 9.28 6.29 16.28
C LEU A 315 8.86 5.60 14.98
N TYR A 316 8.16 6.34 14.11
CA TYR A 316 7.95 5.90 12.74
C TYR A 316 9.28 5.93 12.01
N GLN A 317 9.59 4.88 11.24
CA GLN A 317 10.60 4.97 10.20
C GLN A 317 9.92 5.52 8.95
N SER A 318 10.26 6.73 8.54
CA SER A 318 10.00 7.19 7.19
C SER A 318 10.92 6.43 6.20
N SER A 319 10.55 6.35 4.92
CA SER A 319 11.48 5.84 3.90
C SER A 319 12.76 6.68 3.83
N SER A 320 12.71 7.99 4.15
CA SER A 320 13.88 8.86 4.29
C SER A 320 14.84 8.36 5.38
N ASP A 321 14.30 7.97 6.54
CA ASP A 321 15.09 7.56 7.71
C ASP A 321 15.94 6.33 7.39
N ILE A 322 15.43 5.41 6.57
CA ILE A 322 16.18 4.19 6.19
C ILE A 322 17.36 4.55 5.28
N TYR A 323 17.18 5.45 4.31
CA TYR A 323 18.30 5.90 3.47
C TYR A 323 19.31 6.73 4.26
N GLU A 324 18.85 7.57 5.18
CA GLU A 324 19.74 8.28 6.10
C GLU A 324 20.54 7.30 6.98
N ILE A 325 19.89 6.27 7.53
CA ILE A 325 20.57 5.21 8.29
C ILE A 325 21.62 4.50 7.44
N ILE A 326 21.26 4.05 6.22
CA ILE A 326 22.22 3.41 5.30
C ILE A 326 23.39 4.35 5.02
N SER A 327 23.13 5.64 4.79
CA SER A 327 24.16 6.64 4.53
C SER A 327 25.12 6.82 5.72
N ASN A 328 24.60 6.77 6.94
CA ASN A 328 25.37 6.91 8.17
C ASN A 328 26.20 5.67 8.49
N VAL A 329 25.75 4.48 8.07
CA VAL A 329 26.54 3.24 8.17
C VAL A 329 27.75 3.27 7.23
N LEU A 330 27.61 3.93 6.07
CA LEU A 330 28.65 4.03 5.03
C LEU A 330 29.48 5.31 5.17
N ILE A 331 30.43 5.28 6.10
CA ILE A 331 31.30 6.42 6.42
C ILE A 331 32.16 6.80 5.21
N LYS A 332 32.11 8.10 4.87
CA LYS A 332 32.92 8.72 3.82
C LYS A 332 34.16 9.38 4.44
N GLU A 333 35.34 8.97 4.01
CA GLU A 333 36.59 9.61 4.43
C GLU A 333 36.78 10.96 3.72
N GLU A 334 37.72 11.79 4.20
CA GLU A 334 38.04 13.07 3.57
C GLU A 334 38.36 12.95 2.07
N THR A 335 38.97 11.83 1.67
CA THR A 335 39.31 11.48 0.28
C THR A 335 38.09 11.23 -0.61
N PHE A 336 36.89 11.02 -0.05
CA PHE A 336 35.66 10.86 -0.81
C PHE A 336 35.28 12.13 -1.58
N ASN A 337 35.53 13.31 -1.02
CA ASN A 337 35.23 14.57 -1.69
C ASN A 337 36.05 14.74 -2.98
N SER A 338 37.35 14.42 -2.94
CA SER A 338 38.18 14.38 -4.15
C SER A 338 37.69 13.34 -5.15
N PHE A 339 37.34 12.13 -4.68
CA PHE A 339 36.82 11.07 -5.54
C PHE A 339 35.49 11.46 -6.24
N TYR A 340 34.59 12.10 -5.49
CA TYR A 340 33.33 12.61 -6.01
C TYR A 340 33.54 13.68 -7.08
N ILE A 341 34.49 14.60 -6.88
CA ILE A 341 34.85 15.62 -7.87
C ILE A 341 35.46 14.97 -9.12
N ASP A 342 36.37 14.01 -8.96
CA ASP A 342 37.03 13.30 -10.07
C ASP A 342 36.03 12.49 -10.93
N HIS A 343 34.89 12.09 -10.35
CA HIS A 343 33.85 11.32 -11.03
C HIS A 343 32.50 12.07 -11.09
N LYS A 344 32.54 13.40 -11.06
CA LYS A 344 31.35 14.25 -10.96
C LYS A 344 30.31 13.93 -12.05
N ASP A 345 30.75 13.65 -13.27
CA ASP A 345 29.84 13.32 -14.39
C ASP A 345 29.02 12.06 -14.12
N LYS A 346 29.60 11.02 -13.52
CA LYS A 346 28.89 9.78 -13.19
C LYS A 346 27.84 10.00 -12.10
N PHE A 347 28.19 10.76 -11.07
CA PHE A 347 27.26 11.09 -9.99
C PHE A 347 26.15 12.03 -10.48
N THR A 348 26.47 13.01 -11.32
CA THR A 348 25.50 13.96 -11.88
C THR A 348 24.52 13.24 -12.79
N ASN A 349 25.01 12.40 -13.71
CA ASN A 349 24.15 11.59 -14.58
C ASN A 349 23.23 10.66 -13.77
N MET A 350 23.75 9.99 -12.72
CA MET A 350 22.90 9.16 -11.86
C MET A 350 21.84 10.00 -11.14
N TYR A 351 22.21 11.17 -10.61
CA TYR A 351 21.29 12.06 -9.91
C TYR A 351 20.17 12.58 -10.82
N GLU A 352 20.50 13.06 -12.02
CA GLU A 352 19.51 13.56 -12.99
C GLU A 352 18.52 12.48 -13.42
N ASN A 353 19.01 11.26 -13.70
CA ASN A 353 18.12 10.14 -14.06
C ASN A 353 17.20 9.75 -12.89
N ILE A 354 17.67 9.83 -11.63
CA ILE A 354 16.85 9.51 -10.46
C ILE A 354 15.80 10.59 -10.19
N LEU A 355 16.10 11.87 -10.40
CA LEU A 355 15.13 12.95 -10.25
C LEU A 355 13.99 12.87 -11.27
N ALA A 356 14.24 12.29 -12.45
CA ALA A 356 13.21 12.07 -13.46
C ALA A 356 12.21 10.97 -13.06
N LEU A 357 12.54 10.12 -12.08
CA LEU A 357 11.71 9.00 -11.66
C LEU A 357 10.81 9.34 -10.45
N PRO A 358 9.59 8.78 -10.38
CA PRO A 358 8.71 8.92 -9.22
C PRO A 358 9.17 8.12 -7.98
N THR A 359 10.27 7.36 -8.06
CA THR A 359 10.74 6.42 -7.02
C THR A 359 10.91 7.06 -5.65
N PHE A 360 11.48 8.26 -5.62
CA PHE A 360 11.84 8.99 -4.40
C PHE A 360 11.07 10.31 -4.26
N LYS A 361 9.86 10.39 -4.82
CA LYS A 361 9.05 11.62 -4.86
C LYS A 361 8.75 12.23 -3.48
N GLU A 362 8.89 11.46 -2.41
CA GLU A 362 8.73 11.92 -1.03
C GLU A 362 9.95 12.68 -0.46
N LEU A 363 11.11 12.62 -1.13
CA LEU A 363 12.35 13.26 -0.70
C LEU A 363 12.60 14.55 -1.49
N SER A 364 13.17 15.54 -0.83
CA SER A 364 13.67 16.73 -1.52
C SER A 364 14.89 16.42 -2.39
N GLU A 365 15.14 17.26 -3.39
CA GLU A 365 16.31 17.15 -4.27
C GLU A 365 17.64 17.14 -3.48
N GLU A 366 17.71 17.89 -2.38
CA GLU A 366 18.86 17.94 -1.48
C GLU A 366 19.03 16.62 -0.71
N GLU A 367 17.95 16.04 -0.20
CA GLU A 367 17.96 14.74 0.47
C GLU A 367 18.36 13.61 -0.47
N ILE A 368 17.85 13.60 -1.71
CA ILE A 368 18.24 12.61 -2.72
C ILE A 368 19.74 12.68 -3.00
N LEU A 369 20.29 13.88 -3.16
CA LEU A 369 21.72 14.04 -3.41
C LEU A 369 22.55 13.61 -2.18
N LYS A 370 22.14 14.06 -0.98
CA LYS A 370 22.88 13.86 0.27
C LYS A 370 22.82 12.40 0.74
N TYR A 371 21.63 11.85 0.90
CA TYR A 371 21.41 10.56 1.54
C TYR A 371 21.46 9.40 0.56
N ILE A 372 20.95 9.57 -0.67
CA ILE A 372 20.87 8.45 -1.64
C ILE A 372 22.10 8.42 -2.54
N VAL A 373 22.33 9.47 -3.33
CA VAL A 373 23.38 9.46 -4.37
C VAL A 373 24.78 9.47 -3.76
N LYS A 374 25.03 10.34 -2.78
CA LYS A 374 26.31 10.39 -2.07
C LYS A 374 26.35 9.46 -0.87
N GLY A 375 25.30 9.49 -0.06
CA GLY A 375 25.21 8.78 1.22
C GLY A 375 25.28 7.26 1.07
N CYS A 376 24.40 6.67 0.27
CA CYS A 376 24.35 5.23 0.06
C CYS A 376 25.49 4.65 -0.82
N PHE A 377 26.35 5.50 -1.41
CA PHE A 377 27.48 5.03 -2.21
C PHE A 377 28.36 4.02 -1.43
N PRO A 378 28.70 2.83 -1.98
CA PRO A 378 28.68 2.47 -3.40
C PRO A 378 27.36 1.84 -3.92
N LEU A 379 26.28 1.77 -3.13
CA LEU A 379 24.99 1.32 -3.64
C LEU A 379 24.49 2.28 -4.74
N SER A 380 24.05 1.74 -5.88
CA SER A 380 23.25 2.54 -6.81
C SER A 380 21.93 2.95 -6.13
N PRO A 381 21.37 4.13 -6.46
CA PRO A 381 20.11 4.60 -5.86
C PRO A 381 18.98 3.58 -5.92
N LEU A 382 18.74 2.94 -7.07
CA LEU A 382 17.70 1.92 -7.18
C LEU A 382 18.06 0.61 -6.47
N ALA A 383 19.34 0.24 -6.33
CA ALA A 383 19.72 -0.88 -5.47
C ALA A 383 19.44 -0.58 -3.99
N ALA A 384 19.70 0.65 -3.52
CA ALA A 384 19.35 1.08 -2.17
C ALA A 384 17.83 1.06 -1.94
N PHE A 385 17.04 1.49 -2.94
CA PHE A 385 15.58 1.37 -2.90
C PHE A 385 15.14 -0.09 -2.81
N SER A 386 15.66 -0.95 -3.67
CA SER A 386 15.34 -2.38 -3.69
C SER A 386 15.69 -3.08 -2.38
N LEU A 387 16.85 -2.74 -1.79
CA LEU A 387 17.29 -3.26 -0.50
C LEU A 387 16.32 -2.89 0.62
N HIS A 388 15.87 -1.63 0.68
CA HIS A 388 14.85 -1.20 1.64
C HIS A 388 13.55 -2.01 1.48
N LYS A 389 13.00 -2.07 0.26
CA LYS A 389 11.72 -2.72 0.00
C LYS A 389 11.74 -4.23 0.23
N LEU A 390 12.83 -4.90 -0.11
CA LEU A 390 12.99 -6.34 0.13
C LEU A 390 13.11 -6.68 1.62
N THR A 391 13.80 -5.84 2.40
CA THR A 391 13.94 -6.05 3.85
C THR A 391 12.57 -6.07 4.52
N ASP A 392 11.67 -5.17 4.11
CA ASP A 392 10.30 -5.12 4.62
C ASP A 392 9.46 -6.34 4.21
N LYS A 393 9.66 -6.86 3.00
CA LYS A 393 8.84 -7.94 2.43
C LYS A 393 9.27 -9.36 2.84
N VAL A 394 10.56 -9.67 2.77
CA VAL A 394 11.06 -11.06 2.86
C VAL A 394 11.70 -11.32 4.23
N ALA A 395 12.35 -10.32 4.82
CA ALA A 395 13.24 -10.54 5.94
C ALA A 395 12.66 -10.18 7.32
N GLN A 396 11.43 -9.65 7.35
CA GLN A 396 10.65 -9.28 8.55
C GLN A 396 11.37 -8.39 9.58
N SER A 397 12.57 -7.86 9.30
CA SER A 397 13.31 -7.01 10.23
C SER A 397 14.44 -6.22 9.57
N ASN A 398 14.67 -5.01 10.08
CA ASN A 398 15.85 -4.19 9.77
C ASN A 398 17.18 -4.87 10.12
N ARG A 399 17.17 -5.98 10.88
CA ARG A 399 18.38 -6.76 11.17
C ARG A 399 19.02 -7.27 9.88
N THR A 400 18.23 -7.72 8.91
CA THR A 400 18.75 -8.25 7.64
C THR A 400 19.35 -7.15 6.76
N LEU A 401 18.74 -5.95 6.76
CA LEU A 401 19.35 -4.77 6.16
C LEU A 401 20.75 -4.51 6.76
N PHE A 402 20.87 -4.48 8.08
CA PHE A 402 22.17 -4.24 8.73
C PHE A 402 23.16 -5.38 8.51
N THR A 403 22.73 -6.64 8.53
CA THR A 403 23.59 -7.78 8.20
C THR A 403 24.13 -7.64 6.78
N PHE A 404 23.30 -7.31 5.79
CA PHE A 404 23.74 -7.05 4.42
C PHE A 404 24.80 -5.95 4.34
N LEU A 405 24.60 -4.86 5.10
CA LEU A 405 25.51 -3.71 5.08
C LEU A 405 26.85 -4.00 5.76
N ILE A 406 26.86 -4.78 6.85
CA ILE A 406 28.00 -4.90 7.77
C ILE A 406 28.76 -6.21 7.61
N SER A 407 28.10 -7.31 7.23
CA SER A 407 28.76 -8.62 7.19
C SER A 407 29.77 -8.70 6.04
N ASP A 408 30.71 -9.63 6.19
CA ASP A 408 31.67 -10.00 5.15
C ASP A 408 31.24 -11.28 4.40
N ASP A 409 29.96 -11.66 4.53
CA ASP A 409 29.39 -12.86 3.90
C ASP A 409 29.34 -12.72 2.38
N GLU A 410 29.30 -13.83 1.65
CA GLU A 410 29.14 -13.82 0.20
C GLU A 410 27.89 -13.00 -0.20
N ASN A 411 28.01 -12.19 -1.27
CA ASN A 411 26.99 -11.26 -1.76
C ASN A 411 26.57 -10.10 -0.82
N SER A 412 27.20 -9.93 0.35
CA SER A 412 27.02 -8.75 1.21
C SER A 412 27.71 -7.49 0.66
N LEU A 413 27.33 -6.32 1.16
CA LEU A 413 27.99 -5.05 0.83
C LEU A 413 29.43 -5.00 1.36
N GLY A 414 29.69 -5.55 2.55
CA GLY A 414 31.03 -5.64 3.11
C GLY A 414 31.96 -6.45 2.21
N TYR A 415 31.50 -7.63 1.77
CA TYR A 415 32.22 -8.44 0.79
C TYR A 415 32.47 -7.68 -0.52
N PHE A 416 31.49 -6.95 -1.05
CA PHE A 416 31.65 -6.14 -2.26
C PHE A 416 32.74 -5.08 -2.12
N ILE A 417 32.71 -4.30 -1.03
CA ILE A 417 33.70 -3.23 -0.75
C ILE A 417 35.12 -3.82 -0.61
N ILE A 418 35.22 -5.06 -0.11
CA ILE A 418 36.49 -5.76 0.10
C ILE A 418 37.00 -6.44 -1.19
N ASN A 419 36.13 -7.00 -2.04
CA ASN A 419 36.55 -7.94 -3.08
C ASN A 419 36.31 -7.46 -4.52
N GLN A 420 35.36 -6.56 -4.78
CA GLN A 420 35.08 -6.11 -6.15
C GLN A 420 35.99 -4.95 -6.61
N LYS A 421 36.47 -5.06 -7.86
CA LYS A 421 37.47 -4.14 -8.45
C LYS A 421 36.98 -3.33 -9.65
N GLU A 422 35.87 -3.72 -10.29
CA GLU A 422 35.53 -3.23 -11.65
C GLU A 422 34.26 -2.36 -11.71
N ASN A 423 33.22 -2.68 -10.93
CA ASN A 423 31.95 -1.95 -10.98
C ASN A 423 32.00 -0.66 -10.15
N PHE A 424 31.49 0.45 -10.69
CA PHE A 424 31.43 1.76 -10.00
C PHE A 424 30.31 1.85 -8.95
N TRP A 425 29.22 1.13 -9.19
CA TRP A 425 28.07 1.01 -8.29
C TRP A 425 27.79 -0.46 -7.99
N VAL A 426 27.18 -0.73 -6.85
CA VAL A 426 26.51 -2.01 -6.57
C VAL A 426 25.17 -1.99 -7.30
N SER A 427 24.96 -3.02 -8.12
CA SER A 427 23.79 -3.20 -8.97
C SER A 427 22.72 -4.06 -8.30
N GLY A 428 21.50 -4.02 -8.84
CA GLY A 428 20.33 -4.71 -8.28
C GLY A 428 20.43 -6.23 -8.30
N ASP A 429 21.13 -6.83 -9.26
CA ASP A 429 21.35 -8.28 -9.33
C ASP A 429 22.05 -8.83 -8.08
N LEU A 430 22.97 -8.06 -7.49
CA LEU A 430 23.63 -8.43 -6.24
C LEU A 430 22.68 -8.39 -5.04
N ILE A 431 21.70 -7.48 -5.05
CA ILE A 431 20.64 -7.44 -4.04
C ILE A 431 19.78 -8.71 -4.17
N TYR A 432 19.41 -9.10 -5.39
CA TYR A 432 18.70 -10.36 -5.62
C TYR A 432 19.49 -11.56 -5.08
N ASP A 433 20.78 -11.65 -5.41
CA ASP A 433 21.64 -12.78 -5.01
C ASP A 433 21.80 -12.92 -3.50
N TYR A 434 21.87 -11.80 -2.76
CA TYR A 434 21.91 -11.84 -1.31
C TYR A 434 20.60 -12.37 -0.71
N PHE A 435 19.45 -11.92 -1.22
CA PHE A 435 18.15 -12.28 -0.69
C PHE A 435 17.61 -13.61 -1.24
N GLU A 436 18.24 -14.20 -2.26
CA GLU A 436 17.73 -15.39 -2.96
C GLU A 436 17.37 -16.54 -2.01
N GLN A 437 18.21 -16.84 -1.02
CA GLN A 437 17.92 -17.89 -0.04
C GLN A 437 16.69 -17.56 0.83
N SER A 438 16.53 -16.30 1.22
CA SER A 438 15.36 -15.86 2.00
C SER A 438 14.09 -15.91 1.16
N ILE A 439 14.19 -15.48 -0.11
CA ILE A 439 13.12 -15.53 -1.10
C ILE A 439 12.68 -16.98 -1.36
N TRP A 440 13.64 -17.90 -1.49
CA TRP A 440 13.39 -19.32 -1.70
C TRP A 440 12.73 -19.99 -0.49
N GLY A 441 13.08 -19.55 0.72
CA GLY A 441 12.54 -20.05 1.99
C GLY A 441 11.07 -19.66 2.26
N GLU A 442 10.49 -18.77 1.45
CA GLU A 442 9.09 -18.37 1.57
C GLU A 442 8.12 -19.54 1.30
N ASN A 443 6.89 -19.40 1.81
CA ASN A 443 5.85 -20.40 1.58
C ASN A 443 5.63 -20.64 0.07
N LYS A 444 5.51 -21.91 -0.35
CA LYS A 444 5.35 -22.29 -1.77
C LYS A 444 4.12 -21.68 -2.47
N ASN A 445 3.11 -21.29 -1.69
CA ASN A 445 1.90 -20.65 -2.19
C ASN A 445 2.00 -19.11 -2.27
N SER A 446 3.08 -18.51 -1.75
CA SER A 446 3.31 -17.06 -1.77
C SER A 446 3.57 -16.57 -3.19
N SER A 447 3.22 -15.30 -3.47
CA SER A 447 3.57 -14.64 -4.73
C SER A 447 5.09 -14.52 -4.90
N ILE A 448 5.83 -14.26 -3.82
CA ILE A 448 7.29 -14.14 -3.81
C ILE A 448 7.96 -15.44 -4.30
N TYR A 449 7.54 -16.60 -3.77
CA TYR A 449 8.06 -17.90 -4.19
C TYR A 449 7.76 -18.20 -5.68
N LYS A 450 6.59 -17.80 -6.17
CA LYS A 450 6.22 -17.95 -7.59
C LYS A 450 7.16 -17.16 -8.50
N VAL A 451 7.39 -15.88 -8.19
CA VAL A 451 8.31 -15.02 -8.95
C VAL A 451 9.73 -15.56 -8.92
N TRP A 452 10.20 -16.07 -7.78
CA TRP A 452 11.50 -16.74 -7.70
C TRP A 452 11.60 -17.95 -8.63
N LYS A 453 10.55 -18.77 -8.67
CA LYS A 453 10.48 -19.92 -9.57
C LYS A 453 10.53 -19.48 -11.03
N GLU A 454 9.75 -18.48 -11.42
CA GLU A 454 9.77 -17.90 -12.77
C GLU A 454 11.15 -17.35 -13.14
N THR A 455 11.78 -16.63 -12.21
CA THR A 455 13.13 -16.08 -12.38
C THR A 455 14.15 -17.20 -12.57
N SER A 456 14.09 -18.25 -11.74
CA SER A 456 14.98 -19.41 -11.83
C SER A 456 14.79 -20.18 -13.14
N ASP A 457 13.54 -20.39 -13.57
CA ASP A 457 13.21 -21.03 -14.83
C ASP A 457 13.70 -20.20 -16.03
N ALA A 458 13.61 -18.87 -15.95
CA ALA A 458 14.15 -17.95 -16.95
C ALA A 458 15.68 -17.99 -17.01
N ILE A 459 16.38 -18.00 -15.86
CA ILE A 459 17.84 -18.13 -15.79
C ILE A 459 18.30 -19.44 -16.45
N ASN A 460 17.63 -20.56 -16.17
CA ASN A 460 17.97 -21.86 -16.76
C ASN A 460 17.81 -21.90 -18.28
N LYS A 461 16.96 -21.05 -18.85
CA LYS A 461 16.75 -20.91 -20.31
C LYS A 461 17.72 -19.92 -20.96
N ALA A 462 18.38 -19.06 -20.19
CA ALA A 462 19.35 -18.10 -20.71
C ALA A 462 20.73 -18.77 -20.82
N ASP A 463 21.33 -18.78 -22.02
CA ASP A 463 22.55 -19.53 -22.41
C ASP A 463 23.86 -19.14 -21.66
N SER A 464 23.86 -19.07 -20.33
CA SER A 464 25.01 -18.68 -19.49
C SER A 464 25.64 -17.31 -19.81
N ILE A 465 24.95 -16.46 -20.58
CA ILE A 465 25.38 -15.10 -20.91
C ILE A 465 25.16 -14.20 -19.67
N GLU A 466 26.24 -13.60 -19.17
CA GLU A 466 26.25 -12.86 -17.90
C GLU A 466 25.22 -11.72 -17.85
N ILE A 467 25.17 -10.87 -18.88
CA ILE A 467 24.21 -9.74 -18.93
C ILE A 467 22.76 -10.23 -18.94
N ASN A 468 22.46 -11.35 -19.63
CA ASN A 468 21.12 -11.92 -19.70
C ASN A 468 20.68 -12.43 -18.32
N ILE A 469 21.57 -13.11 -17.60
CA ILE A 469 21.29 -13.58 -16.22
C ILE A 469 21.04 -12.39 -15.30
N LYS A 470 21.86 -11.34 -15.36
CA LYS A 470 21.68 -10.14 -14.53
C LYS A 470 20.38 -9.40 -14.84
N LEU A 471 20.00 -9.32 -16.11
CA LEU A 471 18.71 -8.75 -16.51
C LEU A 471 17.54 -9.54 -15.94
N ILE A 472 17.59 -10.86 -16.04
CA ILE A 472 16.56 -11.74 -15.47
C ILE A 472 16.45 -11.55 -13.95
N LYS A 473 17.59 -11.53 -13.23
CA LYS A 473 17.62 -11.28 -11.78
C LYS A 473 17.01 -9.93 -11.41
N VAL A 474 17.31 -8.87 -12.17
CA VAL A 474 16.77 -7.53 -11.93
C VAL A 474 15.28 -7.46 -12.25
N ILE A 475 14.81 -8.10 -13.32
CA ILE A 475 13.36 -8.20 -13.60
C ILE A 475 12.66 -8.95 -12.45
N GLY A 476 13.22 -10.08 -12.01
CA GLY A 476 12.72 -10.86 -10.88
C GLY A 476 12.67 -10.04 -9.59
N LEU A 477 13.73 -9.31 -9.29
CA LEU A 477 13.82 -8.39 -8.15
C LEU A 477 12.66 -7.37 -8.14
N ILE A 478 12.38 -6.75 -9.29
CA ILE A 478 11.29 -5.77 -9.42
C ILE A 478 9.93 -6.44 -9.16
N TYR A 479 9.69 -7.63 -9.70
CA TYR A 479 8.45 -8.38 -9.46
C TYR A 479 8.29 -8.86 -8.02
N ILE A 480 9.38 -9.19 -7.32
CA ILE A 480 9.32 -9.52 -5.88
C ILE A 480 8.95 -8.27 -5.07
N ILE A 481 9.52 -7.12 -5.41
CA ILE A 481 9.23 -5.83 -4.77
C ILE A 481 7.78 -5.38 -5.03
N ASP A 482 7.23 -5.63 -6.23
CA ASP A 482 5.81 -5.40 -6.58
C ASP A 482 5.31 -3.98 -6.24
N ASP A 483 6.15 -2.97 -6.47
CA ASP A 483 5.86 -1.53 -6.27
C ASP A 483 6.00 -0.79 -7.61
N PHE A 484 5.18 -1.18 -8.60
CA PHE A 484 5.29 -0.73 -9.99
C PHE A 484 5.05 0.78 -10.19
N ASP A 485 4.48 1.48 -9.20
CA ASP A 485 4.37 2.95 -9.23
C ASP A 485 5.73 3.63 -9.04
N ARG A 486 6.66 2.97 -8.33
CA ARG A 486 7.98 3.50 -7.95
C ARG A 486 9.14 2.74 -8.57
N LEU A 487 8.92 1.52 -9.06
CA LEU A 487 9.94 0.64 -9.65
C LEU A 487 9.32 -0.24 -10.73
N LYS A 488 9.47 0.11 -12.01
CA LYS A 488 8.87 -0.62 -13.15
C LYS A 488 9.87 -1.55 -13.81
N PRO A 489 9.47 -2.72 -14.35
CA PRO A 489 10.37 -3.57 -15.11
C PRO A 489 10.47 -3.07 -16.56
N ASN A 490 10.94 -1.85 -16.78
CA ASN A 490 11.12 -1.26 -18.12
C ASN A 490 12.60 -0.93 -18.36
N LEU A 491 12.93 -0.48 -19.58
CA LEU A 491 14.33 -0.19 -19.95
C LEU A 491 14.98 0.86 -19.03
N GLU A 492 14.24 1.90 -18.65
CA GLU A 492 14.74 3.02 -17.82
C GLU A 492 15.19 2.54 -16.43
N TYR A 493 14.31 1.85 -15.71
CA TYR A 493 14.61 1.32 -14.37
C TYR A 493 15.62 0.18 -14.40
N ILE A 494 15.54 -0.72 -15.39
CA ILE A 494 16.49 -1.82 -15.54
C ILE A 494 17.90 -1.27 -15.78
N SER A 495 18.05 -0.21 -16.58
CA SER A 495 19.35 0.42 -16.84
C SER A 495 19.95 1.06 -15.59
N LEU A 496 19.12 1.63 -14.71
CA LEU A 496 19.57 2.23 -13.47
C LEU A 496 19.85 1.20 -12.35
N LEU A 497 19.25 0.00 -12.44
CA LEU A 497 19.59 -1.14 -11.58
C LEU A 497 20.86 -1.88 -12.05
N LEU A 498 21.23 -1.76 -13.33
CA LEU A 498 22.45 -2.33 -13.91
C LEU A 498 23.38 -1.25 -14.50
N PRO A 499 23.82 -0.26 -13.70
CA PRO A 499 24.55 0.92 -14.20
C PRO A 499 25.96 0.61 -14.74
N GLN A 500 26.42 -0.63 -14.66
CA GLN A 500 27.66 -1.11 -15.27
C GLN A 500 27.55 -1.35 -16.79
N TYR A 501 26.33 -1.48 -17.33
CA TYR A 501 26.08 -1.64 -18.77
C TYR A 501 25.49 -0.37 -19.37
N THR A 502 25.74 -0.15 -20.65
CA THR A 502 25.11 0.94 -21.42
C THR A 502 23.69 0.55 -21.83
N ASN A 503 22.81 1.54 -22.03
CA ASN A 503 21.43 1.29 -22.50
C ASN A 503 21.40 0.43 -23.77
N LYS A 504 22.37 0.61 -24.68
CA LYS A 504 22.46 -0.18 -25.92
C LYS A 504 22.78 -1.65 -25.66
N GLU A 505 23.64 -1.95 -24.69
CA GLU A 505 23.94 -3.35 -24.31
C GLU A 505 22.72 -4.01 -23.67
N ILE A 506 21.99 -3.26 -22.83
CA ILE A 506 20.76 -3.72 -22.20
C ILE A 506 19.65 -3.97 -23.22
N GLU A 507 19.43 -3.04 -24.17
CA GLU A 507 18.47 -3.20 -25.27
C GLU A 507 18.76 -4.46 -26.11
N LEU A 508 20.03 -4.67 -26.49
CA LEU A 508 20.43 -5.85 -27.27
C LEU A 508 20.16 -7.16 -26.52
N ALA A 509 20.43 -7.17 -25.22
CA ALA A 509 20.21 -8.34 -24.37
C ALA A 509 18.71 -8.58 -24.11
N LEU A 510 17.91 -7.54 -23.90
CA LEU A 510 16.45 -7.65 -23.81
C LEU A 510 15.84 -8.16 -25.13
N ASP A 511 16.31 -7.68 -26.29
CA ASP A 511 15.91 -8.17 -27.61
C ASP A 511 16.25 -9.65 -27.80
N GLU A 512 17.39 -10.11 -27.28
CA GLU A 512 17.76 -11.52 -27.31
C GLU A 512 16.80 -12.37 -26.45
N LEU A 513 16.50 -11.92 -25.23
CA LEU A 513 15.56 -12.59 -24.32
C LEU A 513 14.13 -12.65 -24.89
N LEU A 514 13.68 -11.58 -25.57
CA LEU A 514 12.42 -11.52 -26.30
C LEU A 514 12.38 -12.53 -27.45
N LYS A 515 13.43 -12.58 -28.28
CA LYS A 515 13.52 -13.53 -29.41
C LYS A 515 13.50 -14.99 -28.94
N LYS A 516 14.11 -15.28 -27.79
CA LYS A 516 14.12 -16.62 -27.17
C LYS A 516 12.82 -16.95 -26.43
N LYS A 517 11.84 -16.04 -26.38
CA LYS A 517 10.61 -16.19 -25.58
C LYS A 517 10.91 -16.53 -24.12
N ILE A 518 11.91 -15.88 -23.54
CA ILE A 518 12.21 -15.95 -22.09
C ILE A 518 11.43 -14.86 -21.36
N ILE A 519 11.29 -13.70 -22.00
CA ILE A 519 10.48 -12.56 -21.53
C ILE A 519 9.50 -12.11 -22.62
N LEU A 520 8.49 -11.34 -22.22
CA LEU A 520 7.53 -10.62 -23.05
C LEU A 520 7.55 -9.13 -22.72
N TYR A 521 7.31 -8.28 -23.71
CA TYR A 521 7.15 -6.85 -23.51
C TYR A 521 5.69 -6.42 -23.68
N ARG A 522 5.08 -5.94 -22.59
CA ARG A 522 3.69 -5.44 -22.58
C ARG A 522 3.68 -3.95 -22.90
N LYS A 523 3.33 -3.60 -24.15
CA LYS A 523 3.34 -2.20 -24.64
C LYS A 523 2.44 -1.28 -23.82
N THR A 524 1.27 -1.74 -23.37
CA THR A 524 0.29 -0.95 -22.62
C THR A 524 0.84 -0.46 -21.28
N TYR A 525 1.66 -1.29 -20.63
CA TYR A 525 2.23 -1.02 -19.31
C TYR A 525 3.68 -0.57 -19.35
N ASP A 526 4.28 -0.52 -20.54
CA ASP A 526 5.72 -0.35 -20.75
C ASP A 526 6.53 -1.27 -19.82
N SER A 527 6.32 -2.59 -19.94
CA SER A 527 6.86 -3.54 -18.95
C SER A 527 7.33 -4.90 -19.51
N TYR A 528 8.56 -5.24 -19.15
CA TYR A 528 9.19 -6.54 -18.90
C TYR A 528 8.38 -7.58 -18.12
N LYS A 529 7.97 -8.75 -18.64
CA LYS A 529 7.49 -9.91 -17.84
C LYS A 529 8.17 -11.22 -18.27
N PHE A 530 8.34 -12.19 -17.36
CA PHE A 530 8.73 -13.56 -17.73
C PHE A 530 7.67 -14.27 -18.57
N TYR A 531 8.12 -15.12 -19.49
CA TYR A 531 7.25 -15.93 -20.35
C TYR A 531 6.96 -17.30 -19.71
N GLU A 532 5.70 -17.54 -19.34
CA GLU A 532 5.24 -18.78 -18.68
C GLU A 532 4.82 -19.89 -19.66
N GLY A 533 4.89 -19.67 -20.97
CA GLY A 533 4.48 -20.65 -21.98
C GLY A 533 2.96 -20.77 -22.20
N SER A 534 2.15 -20.37 -21.22
CA SER A 534 0.69 -20.26 -21.30
C SER A 534 0.17 -18.82 -21.44
N ASP A 535 1.05 -17.82 -21.37
CA ASP A 535 0.72 -16.41 -21.59
C ASP A 535 0.31 -16.21 -23.06
N LEU A 536 -1.00 -16.36 -23.34
CA LEU A 536 -1.71 -15.94 -24.53
C LEU A 536 -1.18 -14.59 -25.00
N ASP A 537 -0.45 -14.62 -26.12
CA ASP A 537 -0.17 -13.41 -26.86
C ASP A 537 -1.51 -12.89 -27.40
N VAL A 538 -2.05 -11.89 -26.70
CA VAL A 538 -3.34 -11.26 -27.04
C VAL A 538 -3.33 -10.76 -28.48
N GLN A 539 -2.18 -10.33 -29.02
CA GLN A 539 -2.06 -9.86 -30.40
C GLN A 539 -2.13 -11.02 -31.39
N ASP A 540 -1.43 -12.12 -31.13
CA ASP A 540 -1.50 -13.31 -31.99
C ASP A 540 -2.89 -13.94 -31.94
N TYR A 541 -3.49 -14.07 -30.75
CA TYR A 541 -4.82 -14.63 -30.59
C TYR A 541 -5.90 -13.76 -31.25
N MET A 542 -5.81 -12.44 -31.08
CA MET A 542 -6.67 -11.48 -31.78
C MET A 542 -6.50 -11.60 -33.30
N SER A 543 -5.27 -11.75 -33.80
CA SER A 543 -5.01 -11.92 -35.24
C SER A 543 -5.62 -13.22 -35.77
N ASN A 544 -5.49 -14.32 -35.04
CA ASN A 544 -6.08 -15.62 -35.39
C ASN A 544 -7.62 -15.55 -35.43
N ILE A 545 -8.26 -14.99 -34.40
CA ILE A 545 -9.72 -14.80 -34.36
C ILE A 545 -10.21 -13.97 -35.57
N ILE A 546 -9.49 -12.89 -35.90
CA ILE A 546 -9.83 -12.04 -37.05
C ILE A 546 -9.67 -12.83 -38.35
N GLU A 547 -8.60 -13.60 -38.51
CA GLU A 547 -8.32 -14.37 -39.73
C GLU A 547 -9.36 -15.48 -39.94
N ASP A 548 -9.69 -16.22 -38.88
CA ASP A 548 -10.70 -17.30 -38.89
C ASP A 548 -12.10 -16.77 -39.22
N ASN A 549 -12.40 -15.51 -38.88
CA ASN A 549 -13.73 -14.92 -39.04
C ASN A 549 -13.80 -13.81 -40.09
N LYS A 550 -12.73 -13.57 -40.86
CA LYS A 550 -12.59 -12.39 -41.73
C LYS A 550 -13.75 -12.18 -42.72
N GLY A 551 -14.34 -13.27 -43.22
CA GLY A 551 -15.48 -13.24 -44.14
C GLY A 551 -16.82 -12.88 -43.50
N ASN A 552 -16.94 -13.04 -42.18
CA ASN A 552 -18.19 -12.82 -41.43
C ASN A 552 -18.21 -11.47 -40.69
N ILE A 553 -17.07 -10.77 -40.58
CA ILE A 553 -16.98 -9.51 -39.84
C ILE A 553 -17.51 -8.34 -40.68
N CYS A 554 -18.67 -7.81 -40.28
CA CYS A 554 -19.23 -6.60 -40.86
C CYS A 554 -18.91 -5.36 -39.99
N ILE A 555 -18.02 -4.51 -40.49
CA ILE A 555 -17.60 -3.27 -39.80
C ILE A 555 -18.78 -2.38 -39.44
N VAL A 556 -19.76 -2.25 -40.32
CA VAL A 556 -20.94 -1.41 -40.08
C VAL A 556 -21.79 -1.95 -38.93
N ASP A 557 -21.84 -3.26 -38.74
CA ASP A 557 -22.58 -3.87 -37.65
C ASP A 557 -21.88 -3.59 -36.31
N ILE A 558 -20.54 -3.69 -36.27
CA ILE A 558 -19.73 -3.29 -35.10
C ILE A 558 -20.00 -1.82 -34.75
N LEU A 559 -19.94 -0.92 -35.74
CA LEU A 559 -20.18 0.50 -35.51
C LEU A 559 -21.62 0.80 -35.08
N ASN A 560 -22.62 0.09 -35.64
CA ASN A 560 -24.02 0.26 -35.26
C ASN A 560 -24.35 -0.34 -33.89
N GLN A 561 -23.60 -1.32 -33.42
CA GLN A 561 -23.80 -1.95 -32.11
C GLN A 561 -23.14 -1.13 -30.99
N TYR A 562 -21.90 -0.69 -31.18
CA TYR A 562 -21.08 -0.10 -30.11
C TYR A 562 -20.86 1.42 -30.22
N PHE A 563 -20.99 2.00 -31.42
CA PHE A 563 -20.62 3.39 -31.70
C PHE A 563 -21.77 4.22 -32.32
N LEU A 564 -23.02 3.76 -32.20
CA LEU A 564 -24.18 4.34 -32.86
C LEU A 564 -24.42 5.80 -32.44
N PRO A 565 -24.50 6.77 -33.38
CA PRO A 565 -24.85 8.14 -33.05
C PRO A 565 -26.28 8.26 -32.52
N LEU A 566 -26.49 9.20 -31.61
CA LEU A 566 -27.84 9.51 -31.12
C LEU A 566 -28.75 10.00 -32.28
N PRO A 567 -30.05 9.64 -32.26
CA PRO A 567 -31.01 10.10 -33.27
C PRO A 567 -31.12 11.62 -33.31
N ILE A 568 -31.52 12.16 -34.47
CA ILE A 568 -31.73 13.60 -34.66
C ILE A 568 -33.20 13.93 -34.35
N ILE A 569 -33.41 14.65 -33.26
CA ILE A 569 -34.74 15.02 -32.77
C ILE A 569 -35.25 16.25 -33.53
N SER A 570 -36.48 16.17 -34.04
CA SER A 570 -37.18 17.25 -34.75
C SER A 570 -37.90 18.20 -33.78
N ARG A 571 -37.14 18.86 -32.90
CA ARG A 571 -37.67 19.64 -31.75
C ARG A 571 -38.81 20.58 -32.11
N ARG A 572 -38.63 21.43 -33.13
CA ARG A 572 -39.64 22.42 -33.51
C ARG A 572 -40.95 21.79 -33.97
N HIS A 573 -40.89 20.68 -34.71
CA HIS A 573 -42.07 19.92 -35.13
C HIS A 573 -42.74 19.25 -33.93
N ASN A 574 -41.94 18.59 -33.09
CA ASN A 574 -42.40 17.90 -31.89
C ASN A 574 -43.13 18.83 -30.92
N ASP A 575 -42.57 20.00 -30.64
CA ASP A 575 -43.16 21.01 -29.77
C ASP A 575 -44.48 21.55 -30.36
N LYS A 576 -44.55 21.75 -31.69
CA LYS A 576 -45.73 22.28 -32.36
C LYS A 576 -46.91 21.29 -32.36
N TYR A 577 -46.63 19.99 -32.51
CA TYR A 577 -47.66 18.96 -32.67
C TYR A 577 -47.83 18.05 -31.43
N TYR A 578 -47.07 18.30 -30.35
CA TYR A 578 -47.00 17.48 -29.14
C TYR A 578 -46.66 15.99 -29.43
N VAL A 579 -45.84 15.74 -30.45
CA VAL A 579 -45.38 14.40 -30.89
C VAL A 579 -43.92 14.19 -30.53
N ASN A 580 -43.41 12.95 -30.62
CA ASN A 580 -41.99 12.65 -30.45
C ASN A 580 -41.40 11.98 -31.72
N ARG A 581 -41.22 12.77 -32.78
CA ARG A 581 -40.60 12.32 -34.03
C ARG A 581 -39.09 12.57 -34.04
N TYR A 582 -38.35 11.65 -34.63
CA TYR A 582 -36.91 11.74 -34.77
C TYR A 582 -36.41 10.97 -35.99
N LEU A 583 -35.26 11.36 -36.52
CA LEU A 583 -34.58 10.57 -37.54
C LEU A 583 -33.59 9.62 -36.86
N GLU A 584 -33.75 8.33 -37.10
CA GLU A 584 -32.89 7.28 -36.54
C GLU A 584 -31.54 7.26 -37.25
N SER A 585 -30.45 7.25 -36.49
CA SER A 585 -29.10 7.22 -37.06
C SER A 585 -28.66 5.80 -37.36
N ARG A 586 -27.98 5.59 -38.48
CA ARG A 586 -27.34 4.31 -38.85
C ARG A 586 -26.06 4.54 -39.61
N PHE A 587 -25.01 3.76 -39.30
CA PHE A 587 -23.88 3.62 -40.21
C PHE A 587 -24.25 2.74 -41.39
N VAL A 588 -23.76 3.08 -42.58
CA VAL A 588 -23.98 2.31 -43.80
C VAL A 588 -22.74 2.29 -44.68
N LYS A 589 -22.53 1.17 -45.38
CA LYS A 589 -21.60 1.07 -46.50
C LYS A 589 -22.29 1.48 -47.78
N MET A 590 -21.51 1.86 -48.78
CA MET A 590 -22.02 2.26 -50.08
C MET A 590 -22.91 1.20 -50.76
N GLU A 591 -22.57 -0.08 -50.63
CA GLU A 591 -23.33 -1.22 -51.19
C GLU A 591 -24.75 -1.35 -50.61
N ASN A 592 -24.98 -0.77 -49.44
CA ASN A 592 -26.29 -0.74 -48.78
C ASN A 592 -27.05 0.57 -49.03
N LEU A 593 -26.43 1.53 -49.73
CA LEU A 593 -27.02 2.81 -50.06
C LEU A 593 -27.83 2.72 -51.37
N GLU A 594 -28.98 2.05 -51.30
CA GLU A 594 -29.91 1.89 -52.43
C GLU A 594 -31.33 2.33 -52.05
N PRO A 595 -32.05 3.12 -52.88
CA PRO A 595 -33.37 3.64 -52.54
C PRO A 595 -34.37 2.57 -52.07
N LYS A 596 -34.41 1.41 -52.75
CA LYS A 596 -35.30 0.29 -52.38
C LYS A 596 -35.00 -0.25 -50.98
N LYS A 597 -33.73 -0.33 -50.58
CA LYS A 597 -33.32 -0.76 -49.24
C LYS A 597 -33.71 0.28 -48.20
N VAL A 598 -33.53 1.57 -48.50
CA VAL A 598 -33.94 2.66 -47.60
C VAL A 598 -35.45 2.67 -47.36
N TYR A 599 -36.25 2.56 -48.42
CA TYR A 599 -37.70 2.47 -48.30
C TYR A 599 -38.13 1.30 -47.43
N LYS A 600 -37.55 0.12 -47.68
CA LYS A 600 -37.81 -1.07 -46.86
C LYS A 600 -37.45 -0.84 -45.39
N GLU A 601 -36.35 -0.14 -45.10
CA GLU A 601 -35.94 0.17 -43.73
C GLU A 601 -36.86 1.21 -43.05
N LEU A 602 -37.35 2.20 -43.80
CA LEU A 602 -38.33 3.17 -43.30
C LEU A 602 -39.68 2.51 -42.98
N GLU A 603 -40.09 1.52 -43.77
CA GLU A 603 -41.32 0.75 -43.55
C GLU A 603 -41.17 -0.29 -42.44
N ASP A 604 -40.00 -0.91 -42.29
CA ASP A 604 -39.77 -1.91 -41.25
C ASP A 604 -39.91 -1.30 -39.85
N LYS A 605 -40.94 -1.77 -39.12
CA LYS A 605 -41.39 -1.24 -37.82
C LYS A 605 -41.79 0.24 -37.81
N PHE A 606 -41.94 0.86 -38.99
CA PHE A 606 -42.22 2.28 -39.22
C PHE A 606 -41.22 3.23 -38.52
N LYS A 607 -40.44 3.96 -39.32
CA LYS A 607 -39.51 4.99 -38.85
C LYS A 607 -39.94 6.36 -39.38
N ASP A 608 -39.89 7.40 -38.55
CA ASP A 608 -40.23 8.76 -38.98
C ASP A 608 -39.24 9.27 -40.05
N GLY A 609 -37.96 8.91 -39.91
CA GLY A 609 -36.91 9.18 -40.88
C GLY A 609 -35.58 8.54 -40.51
N LEU A 610 -34.59 8.67 -41.38
CA LEU A 610 -33.26 8.08 -41.24
C LEU A 610 -32.15 9.10 -41.44
N VAL A 611 -31.07 8.96 -40.67
CA VAL A 611 -29.78 9.62 -40.89
C VAL A 611 -28.72 8.57 -41.15
N TYR A 612 -28.24 8.50 -42.37
CA TYR A 612 -27.19 7.58 -42.77
C TYR A 612 -25.81 8.21 -42.65
N TYR A 613 -24.99 7.64 -41.78
CA TYR A 613 -23.58 7.95 -41.61
C TYR A 613 -22.79 7.01 -42.54
N VAL A 614 -22.39 7.51 -43.70
CA VAL A 614 -21.74 6.66 -44.71
C VAL A 614 -20.28 6.43 -44.34
N VAL A 615 -19.82 5.17 -44.38
CA VAL A 615 -18.42 4.79 -44.18
C VAL A 615 -17.80 4.43 -45.54
N PRO A 616 -17.14 5.38 -46.24
CA PRO A 616 -16.51 5.13 -47.54
C PRO A 616 -15.12 4.53 -47.39
N ASN A 617 -14.83 3.45 -48.12
CA ASN A 617 -13.53 2.78 -48.10
C ASN A 617 -12.49 3.51 -48.99
N ASN A 618 -12.96 4.23 -50.02
CA ASN A 618 -12.10 4.88 -51.00
C ASN A 618 -12.77 6.12 -51.64
N GLU A 619 -11.98 6.96 -52.30
CA GLU A 619 -12.51 8.19 -52.92
C GLU A 619 -13.42 7.94 -54.13
N LYS A 620 -13.33 6.76 -54.78
CA LYS A 620 -14.22 6.41 -55.91
C LYS A 620 -15.65 6.24 -55.41
N GLU A 621 -15.83 5.63 -54.23
CA GLU A 621 -17.14 5.47 -53.59
C GLU A 621 -17.79 6.83 -53.32
N ILE A 622 -17.04 7.78 -52.74
CA ILE A 622 -17.52 9.15 -52.47
C ILE A 622 -17.98 9.82 -53.77
N LYS A 623 -17.15 9.77 -54.82
CA LYS A 623 -17.51 10.33 -56.14
C LYS A 623 -18.74 9.67 -56.74
N ASN A 624 -18.91 8.36 -56.56
CA ASN A 624 -20.06 7.65 -57.08
C ASN A 624 -21.34 8.04 -56.35
N ILE A 625 -21.34 8.10 -55.01
CA ILE A 625 -22.50 8.55 -54.21
C ILE A 625 -22.89 9.97 -54.60
N ILE A 626 -21.93 10.87 -54.79
CA ILE A 626 -22.23 12.22 -55.27
C ILE A 626 -22.89 12.18 -56.66
N LYS A 627 -22.45 11.33 -57.59
CA LYS A 627 -23.08 11.20 -58.92
C LYS A 627 -24.49 10.61 -58.86
N THR A 628 -24.72 9.62 -58.00
CA THR A 628 -25.98 8.87 -57.93
C THR A 628 -26.97 9.42 -56.90
N ARG A 629 -26.62 10.49 -56.17
CA ARG A 629 -27.46 11.09 -55.11
C ARG A 629 -28.89 11.44 -55.55
N ASN A 630 -29.11 11.74 -56.84
CA ASN A 630 -30.43 12.06 -57.36
C ASN A 630 -31.41 10.88 -57.30
N ASN A 631 -30.91 9.65 -57.13
CA ASN A 631 -31.74 8.46 -56.92
C ASN A 631 -32.53 8.51 -55.60
N PHE A 632 -32.17 9.43 -54.68
CA PHE A 632 -32.83 9.60 -53.37
C PHE A 632 -33.81 10.79 -53.34
N ASN A 633 -34.13 11.41 -54.47
CA ASN A 633 -35.01 12.60 -54.54
C ASN A 633 -36.41 12.36 -53.98
N GLU A 634 -36.91 11.12 -54.10
CA GLU A 634 -38.25 10.73 -53.64
C GLU A 634 -38.31 10.33 -52.15
N ILE A 635 -37.18 10.38 -51.43
CA ILE A 635 -37.09 9.99 -50.01
C ILE A 635 -36.86 11.25 -49.13
N PRO A 636 -37.92 12.04 -48.84
CA PRO A 636 -37.78 13.32 -48.13
C PRO A 636 -37.24 13.17 -46.70
N ASN A 637 -37.57 12.06 -46.04
CA ASN A 637 -37.22 11.75 -44.65
C ASN A 637 -35.90 10.98 -44.50
N LEU A 638 -35.02 11.05 -45.50
CA LEU A 638 -33.64 10.56 -45.45
C LEU A 638 -32.64 11.71 -45.45
N ILE A 639 -31.68 11.67 -44.53
CA ILE A 639 -30.47 12.48 -44.57
C ILE A 639 -29.27 11.56 -44.75
N ILE A 640 -28.38 11.87 -45.69
CA ILE A 640 -27.13 11.15 -45.89
C ILE A 640 -25.98 12.09 -45.48
N LEU A 641 -25.17 11.66 -44.52
CA LEU A 641 -23.92 12.29 -44.10
C LEU A 641 -22.76 11.54 -44.75
N LEU A 642 -22.20 12.12 -45.81
CA LEU A 642 -21.12 11.52 -46.59
C LEU A 642 -19.79 12.21 -46.31
N PRO A 643 -18.80 11.54 -45.69
CA PRO A 643 -17.45 12.07 -45.53
C PRO A 643 -16.83 12.54 -46.84
N ARG A 644 -16.10 13.66 -46.81
CA ARG A 644 -15.40 14.22 -47.98
C ARG A 644 -14.13 13.43 -48.35
N LYS A 645 -13.64 12.58 -47.45
CA LYS A 645 -12.49 11.69 -47.62
C LYS A 645 -12.82 10.29 -47.14
N LYS A 646 -12.04 9.29 -47.56
CA LYS A 646 -12.17 7.92 -47.07
C LYS A 646 -11.99 7.87 -45.54
N ILE A 647 -12.72 6.97 -44.89
CA ILE A 647 -12.48 6.65 -43.48
C ILE A 647 -11.58 5.41 -43.46
N THR A 648 -10.59 5.39 -42.56
CA THR A 648 -9.72 4.23 -42.35
C THR A 648 -9.98 3.75 -40.93
N ILE A 649 -10.82 2.73 -40.82
CA ILE A 649 -11.35 2.24 -39.53
C ILE A 649 -11.46 0.71 -39.50
N GLU A 650 -11.34 0.05 -40.65
CA GLU A 650 -11.50 -1.38 -40.86
C GLU A 650 -10.68 -2.21 -39.86
N GLU A 651 -9.37 -1.97 -39.82
CA GLU A 651 -8.44 -2.76 -38.99
C GLU A 651 -8.72 -2.58 -37.50
N ILE A 652 -8.94 -1.34 -37.06
CA ILE A 652 -9.20 -1.03 -35.65
C ILE A 652 -10.56 -1.58 -35.21
N ALA A 653 -11.58 -1.51 -36.08
CA ALA A 653 -12.90 -2.09 -35.81
C ALA A 653 -12.84 -3.63 -35.72
N MET A 654 -12.05 -4.29 -36.57
CA MET A 654 -11.83 -5.74 -36.50
C MET A 654 -11.12 -6.14 -35.20
N LYS A 655 -10.09 -5.39 -34.80
CA LYS A 655 -9.40 -5.58 -33.51
C LYS A 655 -10.36 -5.41 -32.34
N TYR A 656 -11.17 -4.36 -32.36
CA TYR A 656 -12.18 -4.12 -31.33
C TYR A 656 -13.18 -5.28 -31.24
N TRP A 657 -13.69 -5.76 -32.38
CA TRP A 657 -14.59 -6.93 -32.41
C TRP A 657 -13.94 -8.17 -31.81
N ALA A 658 -12.69 -8.47 -32.15
CA ALA A 658 -11.99 -9.62 -31.59
C ALA A 658 -11.81 -9.52 -30.08
N ILE A 659 -11.45 -8.34 -29.55
CA ILE A 659 -11.37 -8.11 -28.09
C ILE A 659 -12.72 -8.34 -27.41
N ILE A 660 -13.83 -7.86 -27.99
CA ILE A 660 -15.17 -8.11 -27.43
C ILE A 660 -15.49 -9.61 -27.41
N ASN A 661 -15.19 -10.36 -28.48
CA ASN A 661 -15.41 -11.81 -28.49
C ASN A 661 -14.55 -12.53 -27.43
N MET A 662 -13.30 -12.09 -27.23
CA MET A 662 -12.43 -12.62 -26.18
C MET A 662 -12.95 -12.31 -24.77
N LEU A 663 -13.60 -11.16 -24.58
CA LEU A 663 -14.25 -10.78 -23.32
C LEU A 663 -15.54 -11.58 -23.04
N GLU A 664 -16.17 -12.14 -24.08
CA GLU A 664 -17.34 -13.00 -23.97
C GLU A 664 -16.98 -14.49 -23.75
N ASP A 665 -15.72 -14.88 -23.97
CA ASP A 665 -15.23 -16.25 -23.79
C ASP A 665 -14.79 -16.52 -22.34
N GLU A 666 -15.68 -17.10 -21.53
CA GLU A 666 -15.39 -17.43 -20.13
C GLU A 666 -14.28 -18.47 -19.96
N GLU A 667 -14.10 -19.40 -20.90
CA GLU A 667 -13.02 -20.40 -20.82
C GLU A 667 -11.65 -19.73 -21.01
N LEU A 668 -11.56 -18.81 -21.97
CA LEU A 668 -10.38 -18.00 -22.22
C LEU A 668 -10.03 -17.14 -21.00
N LEU A 669 -11.00 -16.44 -20.42
CA LEU A 669 -10.78 -15.55 -19.27
C LEU A 669 -10.31 -16.31 -18.02
N ASN A 670 -10.75 -17.55 -17.83
CA ASN A 670 -10.34 -18.39 -16.71
C ASN A 670 -8.96 -19.02 -16.90
N SER A 671 -8.38 -18.97 -18.11
CA SER A 671 -7.07 -19.55 -18.40
C SER A 671 -5.91 -18.78 -17.74
N GLN A 672 -6.09 -17.50 -17.41
CA GLN A 672 -5.03 -16.65 -16.87
C GLN A 672 -5.52 -15.60 -15.88
N GLN A 673 -4.72 -15.42 -14.83
CA GLN A 673 -4.90 -14.33 -13.89
C GLN A 673 -4.59 -12.99 -14.58
N PHE A 674 -5.50 -12.02 -14.48
CA PHE A 674 -5.42 -10.66 -15.04
C PHE A 674 -5.71 -10.47 -16.55
N LEU A 675 -5.90 -11.53 -17.35
CA LEU A 675 -6.24 -11.41 -18.78
C LEU A 675 -7.49 -10.53 -19.02
N LYS A 676 -8.51 -10.69 -18.18
CA LYS A 676 -9.71 -9.85 -18.23
C LYS A 676 -9.42 -8.35 -18.11
N ASN A 677 -8.56 -7.97 -17.16
CA ASN A 677 -8.21 -6.56 -16.95
C ASN A 677 -7.42 -6.01 -18.14
N GLU A 678 -6.55 -6.84 -18.73
CA GLU A 678 -5.80 -6.47 -19.93
C GLU A 678 -6.72 -6.28 -21.15
N LEU A 679 -7.66 -7.20 -21.38
CA LEU A 679 -8.63 -7.08 -22.48
C LEU A 679 -9.56 -5.86 -22.32
N LEU A 680 -9.95 -5.52 -21.10
CA LEU A 680 -10.73 -4.30 -20.82
C LEU A 680 -9.95 -3.03 -21.18
N LEU A 681 -8.63 -2.99 -20.93
CA LEU A 681 -7.81 -1.85 -21.34
C LEU A 681 -7.67 -1.75 -22.86
N TYR A 682 -7.51 -2.89 -23.55
CA TYR A 682 -7.52 -2.91 -25.02
C TYR A 682 -8.86 -2.42 -25.59
N GLU A 683 -9.97 -2.82 -24.98
CA GLU A 683 -11.31 -2.35 -25.35
C GLU A 683 -11.40 -0.83 -25.22
N GLU A 684 -11.01 -0.27 -24.07
CA GLU A 684 -11.05 1.17 -23.82
C GLU A 684 -10.16 1.94 -24.82
N GLU A 685 -8.95 1.45 -25.08
CA GLU A 685 -8.02 2.07 -26.02
C GLU A 685 -8.58 2.09 -27.44
N LEU A 686 -9.02 0.93 -27.95
CA LEU A 686 -9.56 0.79 -29.30
C LEU A 686 -10.86 1.57 -29.47
N SER A 687 -11.74 1.57 -28.45
CA SER A 687 -12.96 2.37 -28.41
C SER A 687 -12.67 3.87 -28.56
N ARG A 688 -11.69 4.37 -27.80
CA ARG A 688 -11.23 5.77 -27.88
C ARG A 688 -10.68 6.09 -29.27
N GLN A 689 -9.88 5.19 -29.86
CA GLN A 689 -9.34 5.38 -31.22
C GLN A 689 -10.46 5.45 -32.27
N ILE A 690 -11.44 4.55 -32.21
CA ILE A 690 -12.63 4.56 -33.08
C ILE A 690 -13.40 5.86 -32.94
N TYR A 691 -13.66 6.32 -31.71
CA TYR A 691 -14.35 7.59 -31.46
C TYR A 691 -13.59 8.79 -32.04
N LEU A 692 -12.27 8.83 -31.87
CA LEU A 692 -11.42 9.89 -32.45
C LEU A 692 -11.46 9.88 -33.98
N ILE A 693 -11.47 8.72 -34.62
CA ILE A 693 -11.58 8.61 -36.08
C ILE A 693 -12.95 9.10 -36.54
N LEU A 694 -14.05 8.62 -35.94
CA LEU A 694 -15.41 9.00 -36.33
C LEU A 694 -15.68 10.48 -36.09
N SER A 695 -15.24 11.03 -34.95
CA SER A 695 -15.45 12.44 -34.60
C SER A 695 -14.70 13.40 -35.53
N ARG A 696 -13.59 13.01 -36.16
CA ARG A 696 -12.93 13.84 -37.19
C ARG A 696 -13.85 14.15 -38.37
N TYR A 697 -14.77 13.23 -38.71
CA TYR A 697 -15.68 13.38 -39.84
C TYR A 697 -17.07 13.82 -39.41
N PHE A 698 -17.64 13.16 -38.40
CA PHE A 698 -19.01 13.32 -37.93
C PHE A 698 -19.13 14.20 -36.69
N ASN A 699 -18.27 15.21 -36.54
CA ASN A 699 -18.39 16.19 -35.46
C ASN A 699 -19.63 17.08 -35.62
N ASN A 700 -19.92 17.85 -34.58
CA ASN A 700 -21.04 18.79 -34.55
C ASN A 700 -20.89 19.97 -35.54
N GLU A 701 -19.75 20.13 -36.21
CA GLU A 701 -19.52 21.18 -37.21
C GLU A 701 -19.81 20.71 -38.64
N PHE A 702 -19.90 19.40 -38.91
CA PHE A 702 -20.17 18.84 -40.24
C PHE A 702 -19.34 19.40 -41.42
N LYS A 703 -18.22 20.08 -41.17
CA LYS A 703 -17.36 20.68 -42.22
C LYS A 703 -16.72 19.63 -43.13
N ASN A 704 -16.51 18.43 -42.59
CA ASN A 704 -15.83 17.32 -43.25
C ASN A 704 -16.78 16.33 -43.93
N VAL A 705 -18.08 16.63 -43.96
CA VAL A 705 -19.09 15.82 -44.64
C VAL A 705 -19.85 16.64 -45.68
N TYR A 706 -20.47 15.96 -46.63
CA TYR A 706 -21.57 16.45 -47.42
C TYR A 706 -22.86 16.02 -46.73
N VAL A 707 -23.72 16.98 -46.44
CA VAL A 707 -25.08 16.71 -45.97
C VAL A 707 -25.99 16.65 -47.20
N ILE A 708 -26.65 15.53 -47.41
CA ILE A 708 -27.48 15.29 -48.60
C ILE A 708 -28.90 14.96 -48.17
N ASN A 709 -29.89 15.63 -48.76
CA ASN A 709 -31.32 15.34 -48.61
C ASN A 709 -31.99 15.57 -49.96
N LYS A 710 -32.90 14.68 -50.38
CA LYS A 710 -33.54 14.71 -51.71
C LYS A 710 -32.56 14.90 -52.88
N GLY A 711 -31.41 14.24 -52.80
CA GLY A 711 -30.33 14.33 -53.80
C GLY A 711 -29.63 15.68 -53.91
N GLU A 712 -29.97 16.68 -53.10
CA GLU A 712 -29.27 17.95 -53.06
C GLU A 712 -28.21 17.97 -51.95
N VAL A 713 -27.06 18.59 -52.24
CA VAL A 713 -26.01 18.82 -51.24
C VAL A 713 -26.32 20.13 -50.53
N LEU A 714 -26.66 20.04 -49.24
CA LEU A 714 -27.09 21.17 -48.41
C LEU A 714 -25.87 21.87 -47.78
N SER A 715 -25.28 22.80 -48.53
CA SER A 715 -24.08 23.54 -48.10
C SER A 715 -24.30 24.41 -46.85
N GLU A 716 -25.54 24.83 -46.61
CA GLU A 716 -25.97 25.62 -45.47
C GLU A 716 -26.03 24.82 -44.16
N VAL A 717 -26.12 23.49 -44.23
CA VAL A 717 -26.17 22.62 -43.06
C VAL A 717 -24.75 22.34 -42.57
N ASN A 718 -24.21 23.31 -41.82
CA ASN A 718 -22.81 23.34 -41.37
C ASN A 718 -22.64 23.14 -39.86
N ASN A 719 -23.65 22.62 -39.17
CA ASN A 719 -23.54 22.19 -37.78
C ASN A 719 -24.76 21.37 -37.34
N ARG A 720 -24.65 20.72 -36.18
CA ARG A 720 -25.71 19.89 -35.58
C ARG A 720 -27.02 20.61 -35.31
N TYR A 721 -26.96 21.89 -34.95
CA TYR A 721 -28.15 22.68 -34.70
C TYR A 721 -28.93 22.96 -36.00
N ILE A 722 -28.26 23.32 -37.09
CA ILE A 722 -28.91 23.49 -38.40
C ILE A 722 -29.45 22.16 -38.92
N LEU A 723 -28.74 21.05 -38.69
CA LEU A 723 -29.24 19.72 -39.05
C LEU A 723 -30.55 19.37 -38.31
N GLN A 724 -30.67 19.73 -37.03
CA GLN A 724 -31.91 19.57 -36.25
C GLN A 724 -33.05 20.45 -36.76
N LYS A 725 -32.75 21.67 -37.23
CA LYS A 725 -33.75 22.50 -37.91
C LYS A 725 -34.23 21.83 -39.20
N LYS A 726 -33.30 21.35 -40.03
CA LYS A 726 -33.63 20.64 -41.26
C LYS A 726 -34.45 19.38 -40.99
N ALA A 727 -34.14 18.64 -39.93
CA ALA A 727 -34.95 17.51 -39.46
C ALA A 727 -36.39 17.92 -39.11
N SER A 728 -36.58 19.09 -38.50
CA SER A 728 -37.94 19.62 -38.24
C SER A 728 -38.66 20.01 -39.52
N ASP A 729 -37.96 20.63 -40.48
CA ASP A 729 -38.52 21.01 -41.78
C ASP A 729 -38.95 19.78 -42.59
N ILE A 730 -38.14 18.72 -42.56
CA ILE A 730 -38.45 17.41 -43.15
C ILE A 730 -39.73 16.83 -42.55
N MET A 731 -39.86 16.85 -41.21
CA MET A 731 -41.06 16.33 -40.55
C MET A 731 -42.29 17.17 -40.83
N ASP A 732 -42.16 18.50 -40.89
CA ASP A 732 -43.27 19.39 -41.28
C ASP A 732 -43.75 19.12 -42.71
N GLU A 733 -42.84 18.84 -43.63
CA GLU A 733 -43.18 18.53 -45.01
C GLU A 733 -43.84 17.16 -45.14
N TYR A 734 -43.20 16.12 -44.58
CA TYR A 734 -43.63 14.74 -44.71
C TYR A 734 -44.89 14.44 -43.89
N PHE A 735 -44.98 15.00 -42.69
CA PHE A 735 -46.10 14.84 -41.77
C PHE A 735 -46.95 16.11 -41.62
N LYS A 736 -47.20 16.80 -42.74
CA LYS A 736 -47.98 18.06 -42.81
C LYS A 736 -49.39 18.00 -42.20
N ASN A 737 -49.98 16.80 -42.15
CA ASN A 737 -51.33 16.55 -41.62
C ASN A 737 -51.32 15.98 -40.20
N THR A 738 -50.23 16.15 -39.44
CA THR A 738 -50.15 15.64 -38.06
C THR A 738 -51.23 16.28 -37.19
N ALA A 739 -52.05 15.45 -36.54
CA ALA A 739 -53.03 15.90 -35.56
C ALA A 739 -52.33 16.37 -34.27
N ILE A 740 -52.84 17.44 -33.66
CA ILE A 740 -52.34 17.96 -32.39
C ILE A 740 -53.06 17.19 -31.27
N ILE A 741 -52.34 16.30 -30.60
CA ILE A 741 -52.86 15.54 -29.45
C ILE A 741 -51.86 15.68 -28.31
N ASN A 742 -52.19 16.53 -27.34
CA ASN A 742 -51.34 16.79 -26.17
C ASN A 742 -51.51 15.69 -25.11
N ASN A 743 -51.19 14.46 -25.49
CA ASN A 743 -51.25 13.29 -24.61
C ASN A 743 -50.25 12.22 -25.05
N GLU A 744 -49.08 12.20 -24.42
CA GLU A 744 -48.01 11.25 -24.72
C GLU A 744 -48.42 9.78 -24.52
N MET A 745 -49.42 9.50 -23.67
CA MET A 745 -49.90 8.14 -23.45
C MET A 745 -50.61 7.55 -24.69
N VAL A 746 -51.12 8.43 -25.56
CA VAL A 746 -51.76 8.06 -26.83
C VAL A 746 -50.90 8.44 -28.04
N ASN A 747 -50.06 9.47 -27.92
CA ASN A 747 -49.23 9.97 -29.00
C ASN A 747 -47.86 9.26 -29.09
N LYS A 748 -47.90 7.93 -29.31
CA LYS A 748 -46.70 7.08 -29.44
C LYS A 748 -46.95 5.82 -30.29
N ASN A 749 -45.91 5.27 -30.91
CA ASN A 749 -46.02 4.12 -31.83
C ASN A 749 -46.59 2.85 -31.18
N ARG A 750 -46.30 2.60 -29.89
CA ARG A 750 -46.79 1.43 -29.16
C ARG A 750 -47.59 1.84 -27.93
N LEU A 751 -48.91 1.77 -28.06
CA LEU A 751 -49.86 2.00 -26.98
C LEU A 751 -49.91 0.83 -26.00
N THR A 752 -50.02 1.13 -24.71
CA THR A 752 -50.36 0.16 -23.67
C THR A 752 -51.77 -0.40 -23.89
N PRO A 753 -52.08 -1.65 -23.48
CA PRO A 753 -53.42 -2.23 -23.63
C PRO A 753 -54.55 -1.36 -23.06
N THR A 754 -54.31 -0.70 -21.93
CA THR A 754 -55.24 0.24 -21.28
C THR A 754 -55.56 1.44 -22.17
N MET A 755 -54.54 2.16 -22.65
CA MET A 755 -54.70 3.31 -23.54
C MET A 755 -55.30 2.94 -24.90
N LYS A 756 -55.01 1.74 -25.44
CA LYS A 756 -55.71 1.23 -26.64
C LYS A 756 -57.22 1.12 -26.41
N SER A 757 -57.63 0.62 -25.24
CA SER A 757 -59.05 0.50 -24.86
C SER A 757 -59.71 1.88 -24.72
N VAL A 758 -59.04 2.82 -24.06
CA VAL A 758 -59.52 4.21 -23.89
C VAL A 758 -59.69 4.92 -25.24
N ALA A 759 -58.66 4.89 -26.10
CA ALA A 759 -58.72 5.49 -27.43
C ALA A 759 -59.85 4.87 -28.28
N ARG A 760 -60.01 3.55 -28.25
CA ARG A 760 -61.08 2.85 -28.96
C ARG A 760 -62.47 3.31 -28.49
N LYS A 761 -62.68 3.46 -27.18
CA LYS A 761 -63.96 3.96 -26.64
C LYS A 761 -64.24 5.40 -27.06
N VAL A 762 -63.23 6.27 -27.03
CA VAL A 762 -63.35 7.66 -27.50
C VAL A 762 -63.74 7.71 -28.98
N ILE A 763 -63.02 6.96 -29.81
CA ILE A 763 -63.27 6.88 -31.26
C ILE A 763 -64.67 6.31 -31.56
N ASN A 764 -65.07 5.20 -30.93
CA ASN A 764 -66.39 4.60 -31.15
C ASN A 764 -67.52 5.56 -30.74
N LYS A 765 -67.36 6.24 -29.60
CA LYS A 765 -68.36 7.22 -29.14
C LYS A 765 -68.45 8.43 -30.07
N LEU A 766 -67.34 8.84 -30.67
CA LEU A 766 -67.27 9.93 -31.64
C LEU A 766 -68.02 9.55 -32.92
N TRP A 767 -67.82 8.33 -33.44
CA TRP A 767 -68.58 7.81 -34.56
C TRP A 767 -70.09 7.72 -34.26
N ASP A 768 -70.47 7.17 -33.10
CA ASP A 768 -71.88 7.07 -32.70
C ASP A 768 -72.56 8.44 -32.58
N SER A 769 -71.83 9.44 -32.07
CA SER A 769 -72.28 10.82 -31.92
C SER A 769 -72.55 11.46 -33.28
N ILE A 770 -71.62 11.31 -34.24
CA ILE A 770 -71.76 11.81 -35.62
C ILE A 770 -72.92 11.12 -36.34
N ALA A 771 -73.00 9.78 -36.27
CA ALA A 771 -74.00 9.01 -37.00
C ALA A 771 -75.44 9.24 -36.51
N ASN A 772 -75.62 9.49 -35.21
CA ASN A 772 -76.94 9.60 -34.58
C ASN A 772 -77.27 11.02 -34.10
N ASN A 773 -76.43 12.01 -34.41
CA ASN A 773 -76.54 13.39 -33.93
C ASN A 773 -76.73 13.50 -32.40
N LYS A 774 -76.00 12.66 -31.64
CA LYS A 774 -76.07 12.58 -30.17
C LYS A 774 -74.98 13.40 -29.50
N GLU A 775 -75.21 13.88 -28.27
CA GLU A 775 -74.19 14.59 -27.50
C GLU A 775 -72.93 13.74 -27.27
N PHE A 776 -71.77 14.29 -27.60
CA PHE A 776 -70.47 13.68 -27.35
C PHE A 776 -69.99 14.01 -25.93
N LYS A 777 -70.26 13.13 -24.96
CA LYS A 777 -69.88 13.31 -23.54
C LYS A 777 -69.39 12.00 -22.91
N PHE A 778 -68.39 12.13 -22.04
CA PHE A 778 -67.90 11.09 -21.14
C PHE A 778 -68.15 11.46 -19.67
N ARG A 779 -68.02 10.49 -18.76
CA ARG A 779 -68.06 10.76 -17.32
C ARG A 779 -66.87 11.65 -16.96
N LYS A 780 -67.13 12.78 -16.28
CA LYS A 780 -66.07 13.68 -15.82
C LYS A 780 -64.96 12.92 -15.08
N PHE A 781 -63.71 13.24 -15.39
CA PHE A 781 -62.51 12.63 -14.81
C PHE A 781 -62.26 11.16 -15.19
N SER A 782 -62.96 10.62 -16.20
CA SER A 782 -62.58 9.31 -16.75
C SER A 782 -61.33 9.42 -17.64
N ALA A 783 -60.71 8.29 -17.94
CA ALA A 783 -59.58 8.26 -18.87
C ALA A 783 -60.00 8.72 -20.29
N GLU A 784 -61.24 8.41 -20.69
CA GLU A 784 -61.84 8.88 -21.95
C GLU A 784 -62.10 10.40 -21.93
N ASP A 785 -62.63 10.95 -20.84
CA ASP A 785 -62.82 12.42 -20.66
C ASP A 785 -61.47 13.17 -20.69
N THR A 786 -60.44 12.58 -20.08
CA THR A 786 -59.08 13.13 -20.11
C THR A 786 -58.50 13.12 -21.52
N LEU A 787 -58.66 12.02 -22.27
CA LEU A 787 -58.21 11.93 -23.66
C LEU A 787 -58.93 12.92 -24.58
N VAL A 788 -60.24 13.10 -24.43
CA VAL A 788 -61.00 14.09 -25.22
C VAL A 788 -60.50 15.52 -24.98
N ARG A 789 -60.10 15.87 -23.76
CA ARG A 789 -59.55 17.20 -23.45
C ARG A 789 -58.17 17.48 -24.03
N THR A 790 -57.50 16.45 -24.55
CA THR A 790 -56.13 16.56 -25.08
C THR A 790 -56.06 16.71 -26.60
N VAL A 791 -57.20 16.57 -27.27
CA VAL A 791 -57.43 16.83 -28.71
C VAL A 791 -58.11 18.18 -28.84
#